data_AF-A0A3M1TLM7-F1
#
_entry.id   AF-A0A3M1TLM7-F1
#
_cell.length_a   1.000
_cell.length_b   1.000
_cell.length_c   1.000
_cell.angle_alpha   90.00
_cell.angle_beta   90.00
_cell.angle_gamma   90.00
#
_symmetry.space_group_name_H-M   'P 1'
#
loop_
_entity.id
_entity.type
_entity.pdbx_description
1 polymer ?
#
loop_
_entity_poly.entity_id
_entity_poly.type
_entity_poly.pdbx_seq_one_letter_code
_entity_poly.pdbx_strand_id
1 'polypeptide(L)'
;MCSPRPSARAPPKWRGWPPPSPRGKLAARKEPNVASPVVVRLTCPLCGSVFRARTKGSNYYLSGSNTDLREVGSIDEVRRYSIATCQVCRYSDYSWDFLAPEELDEATRQKLERVLEVDATSPPRALNRRIPDFERFHLAERCFEARGLEVSSIAELKLLAYYVAQDLGRRDLEPVLRREAAQLFARALEEEDLPGPLRQRYAYLAGELYRRSGKRELARDYFEQALAVEDTGDDAEGTAWDIGRLARRMHTQVVYHDADAETLLGLTRDADPEVSAQARTMLASQRDAASVVATRTAWEEAPASERTQMLRALVDDPSPELADLFLQALESPAPEDVRLGARALGELGDPKNAPHLLAALERGVLSTEAALVEALRRLHAPGTVEAVAEILAAWEERDSGAGDDAWYFASDARPLRHYLYTSGSPAGRALLIRDMKRLSENDLWDKVPSGGPVSAAASAAPDPELVAALTDLLGDENPATRRWSAYCLASLGTGAEGLAALVDDSDPVVRLQAASALATLGDPSHEEVVLRELRALDEGDLPFALHFLVPFRSPAVKAFLLGLSESGATTPSEILPLLGRQEPDERIGELLSTALLATDDDTRAGAVTGLAYQGGAQAATRLRLIYDMEDSEEVLRRAIHGLGHLARAGVHTEETVSFLRERLGKANPRLRFSIALTLLQLGDPSGIDVVRERAALFEESLDRYDLVAPALKALAAYEATSGA
;
A
#
# COMPACT_ATOMS: atom_id res chain seq x y z
N MET A 1 -50.41 21.93 -48.87
CA MET A 1 -49.67 22.70 -47.86
C MET A 1 -49.93 22.05 -46.51
N CYS A 2 -49.08 21.10 -46.11
CA CYS A 2 -49.15 20.45 -44.80
C CYS A 2 -47.94 20.95 -43.99
N SER A 3 -48.20 21.57 -42.84
CA SER A 3 -47.17 22.06 -41.93
C SER A 3 -46.42 20.89 -41.25
N PRO A 4 -45.13 21.04 -40.91
CA PRO A 4 -44.34 19.99 -40.29
C PRO A 4 -44.56 19.89 -38.78
N ARG A 5 -44.39 18.67 -38.25
CA ARG A 5 -44.37 18.36 -36.81
C ARG A 5 -43.16 19.01 -36.11
N PRO A 6 -43.27 19.41 -34.84
CA PRO A 6 -42.13 19.91 -34.07
C PRO A 6 -41.16 18.78 -33.72
N SER A 7 -39.87 19.12 -33.81
CA SER A 7 -38.68 18.28 -33.67
C SER A 7 -38.57 17.58 -32.32
N ALA A 8 -38.11 16.31 -32.37
CA ALA A 8 -37.61 15.56 -31.23
C ALA A 8 -36.50 16.34 -30.51
N ARG A 9 -36.56 16.36 -29.17
CA ARG A 9 -35.50 16.89 -28.30
C ARG A 9 -34.19 16.12 -28.56
N ALA A 10 -33.08 16.83 -28.64
CA ALA A 10 -31.74 16.25 -28.70
C ALA A 10 -31.47 15.39 -27.45
N PRO A 11 -30.71 14.28 -27.57
CA PRO A 11 -30.34 13.45 -26.43
C PRO A 11 -29.45 14.24 -25.44
N PRO A 12 -29.51 13.93 -24.14
CA PRO A 12 -28.69 14.58 -23.12
C PRO A 12 -27.20 14.34 -23.41
N LYS A 13 -26.39 15.41 -23.26
CA LYS A 13 -24.93 15.33 -23.40
C LYS A 13 -24.36 14.39 -22.35
N TRP A 14 -23.55 13.43 -22.79
CA TRP A 14 -22.74 12.57 -21.94
C TRP A 14 -21.95 13.42 -20.93
N ARG A 15 -22.26 13.28 -19.63
CA ARG A 15 -21.46 13.84 -18.52
C ARG A 15 -20.67 12.69 -17.87
N GLY A 16 -19.89 11.98 -18.67
CA GLY A 16 -18.84 11.12 -18.13
C GLY A 16 -17.82 11.94 -17.32
N TRP A 17 -16.85 11.25 -16.73
CA TRP A 17 -15.75 11.90 -16.02
C TRP A 17 -15.18 13.08 -16.83
N PRO A 18 -14.93 14.25 -16.20
CA PRO A 18 -14.25 15.33 -16.89
C PRO A 18 -12.86 14.87 -17.34
N PRO A 19 -12.40 15.24 -18.54
CA PRO A 19 -11.05 14.92 -18.98
C PRO A 19 -10.02 15.46 -17.97
N PRO A 20 -8.92 14.72 -17.70
CA PRO A 20 -7.84 15.23 -16.88
C PRO A 20 -7.30 16.53 -17.47
N SER A 21 -6.92 17.46 -16.60
CA SER A 21 -6.30 18.71 -17.02
C SER A 21 -5.13 18.45 -17.97
N PRO A 22 -4.96 19.24 -19.05
CA PRO A 22 -3.83 19.08 -19.95
C PRO A 22 -2.52 19.14 -19.17
N ARG A 23 -1.61 18.20 -19.46
CA ARG A 23 -0.28 18.07 -18.83
C ARG A 23 0.44 19.42 -18.84
N GLY A 24 0.37 20.14 -17.72
CA GLY A 24 1.25 21.26 -17.43
C GLY A 24 2.67 20.73 -17.30
N LYS A 25 3.62 21.41 -17.95
CA LYS A 25 5.05 21.11 -17.90
C LYS A 25 5.49 20.87 -16.44
N LEU A 26 6.22 19.78 -16.21
CA LEU A 26 6.83 19.46 -14.92
C LEU A 26 7.74 20.62 -14.49
N ALA A 27 7.27 21.42 -13.53
CA ALA A 27 8.10 22.24 -12.69
C ALA A 27 8.27 21.54 -11.33
N ALA A 28 9.47 21.65 -10.76
CA ALA A 28 10.00 20.99 -9.56
C ALA A 28 8.93 20.56 -8.52
N ARG A 29 8.85 19.25 -8.28
CA ARG A 29 7.98 18.65 -7.26
C ARG A 29 8.51 18.97 -5.87
N LYS A 30 7.81 19.85 -5.13
CA LYS A 30 7.58 19.62 -3.69
C LYS A 30 6.71 18.36 -3.57
N GLU A 31 6.98 17.52 -2.56
CA GLU A 31 6.18 16.33 -2.26
C GLU A 31 4.67 16.67 -2.29
N PRO A 32 3.87 15.99 -3.13
CA PRO A 32 2.44 16.24 -3.15
C PRO A 32 1.81 15.57 -1.93
N ASN A 33 1.21 16.37 -1.04
CA ASN A 33 0.26 15.90 -0.03
C ASN A 33 -0.71 14.90 -0.67
N VAL A 34 -0.73 13.65 -0.16
CA VAL A 34 -1.66 12.60 -0.57
C VAL A 34 -3.09 13.13 -0.42
N ALA A 35 -3.90 13.04 -1.49
CA ALA A 35 -5.29 13.50 -1.51
C ALA A 35 -6.08 12.85 -0.37
N SER A 36 -6.35 13.63 0.68
CA SER A 36 -7.34 13.27 1.68
C SER A 36 -8.72 13.73 1.18
N PRO A 37 -9.75 12.87 1.20
CA PRO A 37 -11.10 13.27 0.83
C PRO A 37 -11.56 14.41 1.74
N VAL A 38 -12.12 15.46 1.12
CA VAL A 38 -12.52 16.66 1.85
C VAL A 38 -13.90 16.45 2.42
N VAL A 39 -14.08 16.77 3.70
CA VAL A 39 -15.41 16.79 4.32
C VAL A 39 -16.16 18.02 3.81
N VAL A 40 -17.22 17.80 3.04
CA VAL A 40 -18.11 18.83 2.51
C VAL A 40 -19.49 18.74 3.14
N ARG A 41 -20.23 19.85 3.11
CA ARG A 41 -21.65 19.89 3.45
C ARG A 41 -22.46 19.83 2.16
N LEU A 42 -23.32 18.82 2.04
CA LEU A 42 -24.19 18.59 0.89
C LEU A 42 -25.64 18.75 1.32
N THR A 43 -26.47 19.26 0.39
CA THR A 43 -27.92 19.39 0.60
C THR A 43 -28.63 18.30 -0.20
N CYS A 44 -29.46 17.50 0.47
CA CYS A 44 -30.19 16.42 -0.19
C CYS A 44 -31.30 16.98 -1.11
N PRO A 45 -31.36 16.61 -2.41
CA PRO A 45 -32.40 17.08 -3.32
C PRO A 45 -33.79 16.47 -3.02
N LEU A 46 -33.83 15.34 -2.30
CA LEU A 46 -35.08 14.67 -1.95
C LEU A 46 -35.74 15.29 -0.71
N CYS A 47 -35.01 15.39 0.41
CA CYS A 47 -35.58 15.81 1.71
C CYS A 47 -35.09 17.18 2.21
N GLY A 48 -34.19 17.86 1.49
CA GLY A 48 -33.64 19.16 1.88
C GLY A 48 -32.66 19.16 3.05
N SER A 49 -32.40 18.01 3.67
CA SER A 49 -31.48 17.91 4.81
C SER A 49 -30.03 18.19 4.40
N VAL A 50 -29.32 18.98 5.21
CA VAL A 50 -27.88 19.23 5.06
C VAL A 50 -27.11 18.18 5.85
N PHE A 51 -26.19 17.46 5.20
CA PHE A 51 -25.37 16.43 5.82
C PHE A 51 -23.90 16.57 5.42
N ARG A 52 -23.01 16.01 6.25
CA ARG A 52 -21.58 15.95 5.95
C ARG A 52 -21.27 14.69 5.15
N ALA A 53 -20.51 14.83 4.09
CA ALA A 53 -19.99 13.73 3.30
C ALA A 53 -18.51 13.97 2.98
N ARG A 54 -17.75 12.89 2.82
CA ARG A 54 -16.42 12.94 2.22
C ARG A 54 -16.60 12.99 0.70
N THR A 55 -15.94 13.91 0.01
CA THR A 55 -15.97 14.04 -1.46
C THR A 55 -14.55 14.21 -2.03
N LYS A 56 -14.46 14.19 -3.37
CA LYS A 56 -13.23 14.31 -4.17
C LYS A 56 -12.31 15.43 -3.67
N GLY A 57 -11.11 15.06 -3.23
CA GLY A 57 -9.97 15.98 -3.15
C GLY A 57 -9.41 16.24 -4.55
N SER A 58 -8.95 17.46 -4.83
CA SER A 58 -8.52 17.86 -6.18
C SER A 58 -7.16 17.30 -6.62
N ASN A 59 -6.40 16.67 -5.73
CA ASN A 59 -4.98 16.32 -5.97
C ASN A 59 -4.70 14.82 -5.78
N TYR A 60 -5.06 13.97 -6.74
CA TYR A 60 -4.63 12.57 -6.79
C TYR A 60 -3.75 12.32 -8.02
N TYR A 61 -2.89 11.30 -7.94
CA TYR A 61 -2.05 10.86 -9.06
C TYR A 61 -2.48 9.47 -9.52
N LEU A 62 -2.42 9.28 -10.84
CA LEU A 62 -2.63 7.99 -11.51
C LEU A 62 -1.26 7.39 -11.86
N SER A 63 -1.05 6.12 -11.54
CA SER A 63 0.16 5.37 -11.91
C SER A 63 -0.03 4.47 -13.14
N GLY A 64 -1.28 4.14 -13.49
CA GLY A 64 -1.59 3.32 -14.65
C GLY A 64 -3.05 2.85 -14.64
N SER A 65 -3.37 1.84 -15.45
CA SER A 65 -4.64 1.12 -15.35
C SER A 65 -4.46 -0.37 -15.58
N ASN A 66 -5.43 -1.14 -15.11
CA ASN A 66 -5.54 -2.55 -15.38
C ASN A 66 -6.23 -2.81 -16.73
N THR A 67 -6.25 -4.08 -17.15
CA THR A 67 -6.97 -4.55 -18.34
C THR A 67 -8.47 -4.29 -18.28
N ASP A 68 -9.08 -4.22 -17.10
CA ASP A 68 -10.50 -3.83 -16.98
C ASP A 68 -10.71 -2.30 -17.04
N LEU A 69 -9.70 -1.51 -17.41
CA LEU A 69 -9.70 -0.04 -17.39
C LEU A 69 -9.82 0.56 -15.98
N ARG A 70 -9.62 -0.25 -14.93
CA ARG A 70 -9.50 0.29 -13.57
C ARG A 70 -8.20 1.05 -13.43
N GLU A 71 -8.29 2.35 -13.19
CA GLU A 71 -7.14 3.19 -12.88
C GLU A 71 -6.50 2.80 -11.54
N VAL A 72 -5.17 2.84 -11.49
CA VAL A 72 -4.36 2.55 -10.30
C VAL A 72 -3.61 3.82 -9.89
N GLY A 73 -3.37 4.00 -8.59
CA GLY A 73 -2.70 5.17 -8.02
C GLY A 73 -3.33 5.59 -6.69
N SER A 74 -3.24 6.86 -6.35
CA SER A 74 -3.83 7.42 -5.11
C SER A 74 -5.32 7.79 -5.27
N ILE A 75 -6.06 6.97 -6.00
CA ILE A 75 -7.45 7.26 -6.39
C ILE A 75 -8.49 6.41 -5.64
N ASP A 76 -8.06 5.39 -4.89
CA ASP A 76 -8.95 4.44 -4.23
C ASP A 76 -9.94 5.13 -3.27
N GLU A 77 -9.48 6.13 -2.50
CA GLU A 77 -10.37 6.91 -1.64
C GLU A 77 -11.34 7.79 -2.44
N VAL A 78 -10.91 8.31 -3.59
CA VAL A 78 -11.78 9.07 -4.49
C VAL A 78 -12.92 8.18 -4.99
N ARG A 79 -12.63 6.95 -5.46
CA ARG A 79 -13.66 5.98 -5.88
C ARG A 79 -14.60 5.58 -4.74
N ARG A 80 -14.05 5.30 -3.55
CA ARG A 80 -14.81 4.92 -2.35
C ARG A 80 -15.82 5.99 -1.92
N TYR A 81 -15.50 7.27 -2.12
CA TYR A 81 -16.35 8.41 -1.75
C TYR A 81 -17.04 9.07 -2.96
N SER A 82 -17.01 8.44 -4.14
CA SER A 82 -17.74 8.90 -5.32
C SER A 82 -19.26 8.95 -5.10
N ILE A 83 -19.82 8.04 -4.29
CA ILE A 83 -21.24 8.00 -3.94
C ILE A 83 -21.46 8.64 -2.57
N ALA A 84 -22.30 9.67 -2.52
CA ALA A 84 -22.75 10.30 -1.29
C ALA A 84 -24.18 9.85 -0.96
N THR A 85 -24.44 9.62 0.32
CA THR A 85 -25.76 9.17 0.81
C THR A 85 -26.25 10.09 1.92
N CYS A 86 -27.47 10.60 1.77
CA CYS A 86 -28.16 11.36 2.79
C CYS A 86 -28.42 10.48 4.03
N GLN A 87 -27.96 10.92 5.20
CA GLN A 87 -28.14 10.18 6.45
C GLN A 87 -29.59 10.16 6.97
N VAL A 88 -30.47 11.01 6.40
CA VAL A 88 -31.88 11.13 6.81
C VAL A 88 -32.79 10.25 5.95
N CYS A 89 -32.83 10.50 4.64
CA CYS A 89 -33.75 9.80 3.73
C CYS A 89 -33.07 8.72 2.87
N ARG A 90 -31.75 8.50 3.03
CA ARG A 90 -30.95 7.53 2.26
C ARG A 90 -30.86 7.75 0.75
N TYR A 91 -31.33 8.90 0.25
CA TYR A 91 -31.08 9.31 -1.12
C TYR A 91 -29.58 9.26 -1.42
N SER A 92 -29.21 8.56 -2.47
CA SER A 92 -27.82 8.28 -2.83
C SER A 92 -27.59 8.62 -4.29
N ASP A 93 -26.49 9.31 -4.55
CA ASP A 93 -26.12 9.76 -5.89
C ASP A 93 -24.60 9.98 -5.95
N TYR A 94 -24.08 10.30 -7.14
CA TYR A 94 -22.71 10.78 -7.20
C TYR A 94 -22.54 12.07 -6.39
N SER A 95 -21.45 12.15 -5.64
CA SER A 95 -21.16 13.26 -4.73
C SER A 95 -21.11 14.61 -5.42
N TRP A 96 -20.73 14.67 -6.70
CA TRP A 96 -20.75 15.89 -7.51
C TRP A 96 -22.15 16.30 -7.96
N ASP A 97 -23.09 15.36 -8.11
CA ASP A 97 -24.47 15.67 -8.47
C ASP A 97 -25.23 16.36 -7.32
N PHE A 98 -24.75 16.23 -6.07
CA PHE A 98 -25.25 17.04 -4.95
C PHE A 98 -24.78 18.51 -4.99
N LEU A 99 -23.72 18.83 -5.74
CA LEU A 99 -23.20 20.20 -5.85
C LEU A 99 -23.99 21.03 -6.87
N ALA A 100 -24.61 20.37 -7.84
CA ALA A 100 -25.50 20.98 -8.84
C ALA A 100 -26.70 20.04 -9.10
N PRO A 101 -27.59 19.86 -8.12
CA PRO A 101 -28.66 18.87 -8.23
C PRO A 101 -29.65 19.24 -9.33
N GLU A 102 -29.98 18.26 -10.17
CA GLU A 102 -31.11 18.38 -11.08
C GLU A 102 -32.42 18.43 -10.28
N GLU A 103 -33.37 19.26 -10.71
CA GLU A 103 -34.68 19.31 -10.09
C GLU A 103 -35.42 17.98 -10.31
N LEU A 104 -35.74 17.31 -9.21
CA LEU A 104 -36.55 16.10 -9.23
C LEU A 104 -38.01 16.46 -9.48
N ASP A 105 -38.58 15.95 -10.58
CA ASP A 105 -40.02 16.06 -10.82
C ASP A 105 -40.82 15.28 -9.76
N GLU A 106 -42.08 15.65 -9.62
CA GLU A 106 -42.95 15.11 -8.57
C GLU A 106 -43.19 13.60 -8.72
N ALA A 107 -43.24 13.08 -9.95
CA ALA A 107 -43.42 11.65 -10.20
C ALA A 107 -42.19 10.84 -9.76
N THR A 108 -40.99 11.36 -10.02
CA THR A 108 -39.71 10.77 -9.63
C THR A 108 -39.52 10.85 -8.12
N ARG A 109 -39.87 11.98 -7.50
CA ARG A 109 -39.87 12.13 -6.04
C ARG A 109 -40.71 11.04 -5.36
N GLN A 110 -41.96 10.84 -5.82
CA GLN A 110 -42.85 9.81 -5.28
C GLN A 110 -42.35 8.37 -5.50
N LYS A 111 -41.61 8.11 -6.58
CA LYS A 111 -40.95 6.81 -6.78
C LYS A 111 -39.81 6.63 -5.78
N LEU A 112 -38.94 7.64 -5.63
CA LEU A 112 -37.80 7.62 -4.72
C LEU A 112 -38.24 7.44 -3.27
N GLU A 113 -39.27 8.16 -2.81
CA GLU A 113 -39.79 8.04 -1.45
C GLU A 113 -40.31 6.63 -1.15
N ARG A 114 -41.00 6.00 -2.11
CA ARG A 114 -41.49 4.63 -1.98
C ARG A 114 -40.36 3.62 -1.94
N VAL A 115 -39.38 3.75 -2.82
CA VAL A 115 -38.24 2.82 -2.89
C VAL A 115 -37.37 2.97 -1.64
N LEU A 116 -37.05 4.19 -1.22
CA LEU A 116 -36.18 4.41 -0.06
C LEU A 116 -36.89 4.22 1.29
N GLU A 117 -38.18 3.86 1.29
CA GLU A 117 -39.03 3.74 2.48
C GLU A 117 -38.96 5.00 3.36
N VAL A 118 -39.02 6.18 2.72
CA VAL A 118 -38.96 7.46 3.43
C VAL A 118 -40.27 7.67 4.14
N ASP A 119 -40.31 7.36 5.44
CA ASP A 119 -41.45 7.61 6.28
C ASP A 119 -41.45 9.07 6.74
N ALA A 120 -42.38 9.87 6.22
CA ALA A 120 -42.54 11.29 6.56
C ALA A 120 -42.88 11.53 8.04
N THR A 121 -43.21 10.47 8.79
CA THR A 121 -43.62 10.53 10.21
C THR A 121 -42.56 10.02 11.19
N SER A 122 -41.48 9.42 10.70
CA SER A 122 -40.40 8.91 11.55
C SER A 122 -39.44 10.04 11.93
N PRO A 123 -39.09 10.23 13.22
CA PRO A 123 -38.05 11.19 13.60
C PRO A 123 -36.74 10.83 12.88
N PRO A 124 -35.87 11.81 12.57
CA PRO A 124 -34.60 11.54 11.88
C PRO A 124 -33.88 10.43 12.63
N ARG A 125 -33.78 9.26 11.99
CA ARG A 125 -33.08 8.09 12.53
C ARG A 125 -31.70 8.57 12.99
N ALA A 126 -31.28 8.15 14.18
CA ALA A 126 -30.10 8.66 14.88
C ALA A 126 -28.98 9.08 13.92
N LEU A 127 -28.66 10.37 13.91
CA LEU A 127 -27.72 11.09 13.01
C LEU A 127 -26.29 10.52 12.96
N ASN A 128 -26.00 9.41 13.64
CA ASN A 128 -24.67 8.86 13.88
C ASN A 128 -24.46 7.42 13.41
N ARG A 129 -25.41 6.79 12.68
CA ARG A 129 -25.18 5.43 12.16
C ARG A 129 -24.49 5.49 10.79
N ARG A 130 -23.20 5.15 10.75
CA ARG A 130 -22.42 4.98 9.52
C ARG A 130 -23.16 4.04 8.54
N ILE A 131 -23.30 4.49 7.28
CA ILE A 131 -23.82 3.66 6.19
C ILE A 131 -22.64 2.93 5.53
N PRO A 132 -22.60 1.58 5.55
CA PRO A 132 -21.55 0.78 4.90
C PRO A 132 -21.36 1.12 3.42
N ASP A 133 -20.14 0.94 2.92
CA ASP A 133 -19.76 1.35 1.55
C ASP A 133 -20.66 0.72 0.48
N PHE A 134 -20.88 -0.60 0.52
CA PHE A 134 -21.72 -1.30 -0.46
C PHE A 134 -23.22 -1.06 -0.25
N GLU A 135 -23.66 -0.68 0.95
CA GLU A 135 -25.03 -0.22 1.17
C GLU A 135 -25.26 1.11 0.42
N ARG A 136 -24.26 2.01 0.38
CA ARG A 136 -24.34 3.25 -0.42
C ARG A 136 -24.50 2.96 -1.92
N PHE A 137 -23.73 2.00 -2.45
CA PHE A 137 -23.87 1.58 -3.85
C PHE A 137 -25.23 0.96 -4.15
N HIS A 138 -25.74 0.10 -3.27
CA HIS A 138 -27.06 -0.49 -3.42
C HIS A 138 -28.18 0.58 -3.37
N LEU A 139 -28.06 1.55 -2.47
CA LEU A 139 -29.01 2.67 -2.42
C LEU A 139 -28.94 3.56 -3.66
N ALA A 140 -27.74 3.79 -4.21
CA ALA A 140 -27.56 4.56 -5.45
C ALA A 140 -28.20 3.85 -6.66
N GLU A 141 -28.02 2.53 -6.78
CA GLU A 141 -28.64 1.71 -7.82
C GLU A 141 -30.17 1.86 -7.79
N ARG A 142 -30.78 1.73 -6.61
CA ARG A 142 -32.21 1.94 -6.40
C ARG A 142 -32.67 3.35 -6.76
N CYS A 143 -31.85 4.37 -6.49
CA CYS A 143 -32.15 5.75 -6.89
C CYS A 143 -32.09 5.92 -8.41
N PHE A 144 -31.12 5.29 -9.07
CA PHE A 144 -30.93 5.37 -10.52
C PHE A 144 -32.10 4.70 -11.27
N GLU A 145 -32.52 3.52 -10.81
CA GLU A 145 -33.70 2.81 -11.32
C GLU A 145 -34.99 3.64 -11.12
N ALA A 146 -35.19 4.23 -9.94
CA ALA A 146 -36.36 5.05 -9.65
C ALA A 146 -36.43 6.33 -10.50
N ARG A 147 -35.27 6.90 -10.85
CA ARG A 147 -35.11 8.04 -11.77
C ARG A 147 -35.24 7.64 -13.24
N GLY A 148 -35.22 6.35 -13.56
CA GLY A 148 -35.29 5.85 -14.94
C GLY A 148 -34.04 6.20 -15.75
N LEU A 149 -32.87 6.17 -15.14
CA LEU A 149 -31.60 6.33 -15.85
C LEU A 149 -31.34 5.14 -16.78
N GLU A 150 -30.57 5.37 -17.84
CA GLU A 150 -30.18 4.35 -18.82
C GLU A 150 -29.39 3.20 -18.19
N VAL A 151 -29.45 2.01 -18.80
CA VAL A 151 -28.79 0.79 -18.31
C VAL A 151 -27.27 0.99 -18.22
N SER A 152 -26.68 1.74 -19.16
CA SER A 152 -25.27 2.14 -19.15
C SER A 152 -24.87 2.92 -17.89
N SER A 153 -25.76 3.77 -17.35
CA SER A 153 -25.49 4.50 -16.10
C SER A 153 -25.44 3.56 -14.89
N ILE A 154 -26.31 2.55 -14.88
CA ILE A 154 -26.32 1.51 -13.85
C ILE A 154 -25.09 0.59 -14.01
N ALA A 155 -24.68 0.29 -15.25
CA ALA A 155 -23.48 -0.49 -15.55
C ALA A 155 -22.20 0.18 -15.02
N GLU A 156 -22.04 1.49 -15.24
CA GLU A 156 -20.90 2.27 -14.73
C GLU A 156 -20.90 2.36 -13.19
N LEU A 157 -22.07 2.50 -12.56
CA LEU A 157 -22.20 2.43 -11.10
C LEU A 157 -21.75 1.07 -10.56
N LYS A 158 -22.13 -0.02 -11.23
CA LYS A 158 -21.72 -1.39 -10.84
C LYS A 158 -20.26 -1.66 -11.09
N LEU A 159 -19.70 -1.14 -12.19
CA LEU A 159 -18.26 -1.19 -12.45
C LEU A 159 -17.48 -0.45 -11.35
N LEU A 160 -17.95 0.73 -10.95
CA LEU A 160 -17.36 1.48 -9.83
C LEU A 160 -17.47 0.71 -8.51
N ALA A 161 -18.61 0.09 -8.22
CA ALA A 161 -18.76 -0.77 -7.04
C ALA A 161 -17.79 -1.95 -7.07
N TYR A 162 -17.60 -2.60 -8.23
CA TYR A 162 -16.60 -3.65 -8.42
C TYR A 162 -15.17 -3.14 -8.17
N TYR A 163 -14.81 -1.94 -8.65
CA TYR A 163 -13.50 -1.36 -8.38
C TYR A 163 -13.30 -1.03 -6.90
N VAL A 164 -14.32 -0.49 -6.23
CA VAL A 164 -14.26 -0.26 -4.78
C VAL A 164 -14.16 -1.57 -4.02
N ALA A 165 -14.80 -2.65 -4.47
CA ALA A 165 -14.59 -3.98 -3.91
C ALA A 165 -13.13 -4.43 -4.02
N GLN A 166 -12.48 -4.20 -5.16
CA GLN A 166 -11.06 -4.49 -5.30
C GLN A 166 -10.17 -3.61 -4.43
N ASP A 167 -10.46 -2.31 -4.35
CA ASP A 167 -9.73 -1.34 -3.52
C ASP A 167 -9.78 -1.72 -2.03
N LEU A 168 -10.94 -2.23 -1.59
CA LEU A 168 -11.18 -2.66 -0.22
C LEU A 168 -10.81 -4.13 0.03
N GLY A 169 -10.43 -4.89 -1.00
CA GLY A 169 -10.12 -6.33 -0.90
C GLY A 169 -11.33 -7.23 -0.65
N ARG A 170 -12.54 -6.82 -1.05
CA ARG A 170 -13.80 -7.57 -0.88
C ARG A 170 -13.95 -8.67 -1.92
N ARG A 171 -13.11 -9.71 -1.79
CA ARG A 171 -13.09 -10.91 -2.64
C ARG A 171 -14.41 -11.67 -2.69
N ASP A 172 -15.24 -11.52 -1.66
CA ASP A 172 -16.58 -12.10 -1.58
C ASP A 172 -17.59 -11.40 -2.51
N LEU A 173 -17.46 -10.08 -2.69
CA LEU A 173 -18.34 -9.28 -3.53
C LEU A 173 -17.84 -9.18 -4.97
N GLU A 174 -16.52 -9.21 -5.19
CA GLU A 174 -15.88 -9.08 -6.51
C GLU A 174 -16.55 -9.95 -7.61
N PRO A 175 -16.77 -11.27 -7.41
CA PRO A 175 -17.34 -12.12 -8.46
C PRO A 175 -18.79 -11.79 -8.81
N VAL A 176 -19.56 -11.30 -7.83
CA VAL A 176 -20.98 -10.93 -8.01
C VAL A 176 -21.05 -9.61 -8.77
N LEU A 177 -20.37 -8.57 -8.26
CA LEU A 177 -20.35 -7.24 -8.87
C LEU A 177 -19.77 -7.26 -10.28
N ARG A 178 -18.69 -8.03 -10.51
CA ARG A 178 -18.10 -8.20 -11.84
C ARG A 178 -19.10 -8.81 -12.83
N ARG A 179 -19.86 -9.82 -12.39
CA ARG A 179 -20.86 -10.49 -13.23
C ARG A 179 -22.04 -9.57 -13.55
N GLU A 180 -22.54 -8.86 -12.56
CA GLU A 180 -23.62 -7.88 -12.73
C GLU A 180 -23.21 -6.77 -13.69
N ALA A 181 -22.00 -6.20 -13.51
CA ALA A 181 -21.46 -5.18 -14.41
C ALA A 181 -21.34 -5.70 -15.86
N ALA A 182 -20.81 -6.91 -16.07
CA ALA A 182 -20.71 -7.52 -17.40
C ALA A 182 -22.08 -7.70 -18.07
N GLN A 183 -23.09 -8.13 -17.31
CA GLN A 183 -24.46 -8.29 -17.81
C GLN A 183 -25.12 -6.96 -18.14
N LEU A 184 -24.88 -5.92 -17.35
CA LEU A 184 -25.42 -4.59 -17.62
C LEU A 184 -24.76 -3.93 -18.84
N PHE A 185 -23.45 -4.07 -19.03
CA PHE A 185 -22.80 -3.60 -20.25
C PHE A 185 -23.29 -4.35 -21.49
N ALA A 186 -23.45 -5.68 -21.39
CA ALA A 186 -24.04 -6.50 -22.45
C ALA A 186 -25.45 -5.99 -22.82
N ARG A 187 -26.31 -5.75 -21.83
CA ARG A 187 -27.66 -5.20 -22.04
C ARG A 187 -27.64 -3.80 -22.63
N ALA A 188 -26.76 -2.91 -22.16
CA ALA A 188 -26.64 -1.56 -22.72
C ALA A 188 -26.25 -1.59 -24.20
N LEU A 189 -25.39 -2.53 -24.63
CA LEU A 189 -25.05 -2.71 -26.05
C LEU A 189 -26.23 -3.17 -26.92
N GLU A 190 -27.19 -3.89 -26.34
CA GLU A 190 -28.39 -4.39 -27.01
C GLU A 190 -29.55 -3.40 -27.00
N GLU A 191 -29.75 -2.70 -25.88
CA GLU A 191 -30.92 -1.86 -25.60
C GLU A 191 -30.71 -0.40 -26.01
N GLU A 192 -29.47 0.12 -26.03
CA GLU A 192 -29.17 1.54 -26.22
C GLU A 192 -28.47 1.84 -27.56
N ASP A 193 -28.82 2.97 -28.19
CA ASP A 193 -28.11 3.48 -29.36
C ASP A 193 -26.85 4.26 -28.95
N LEU A 194 -25.77 3.51 -28.72
CA LEU A 194 -24.51 4.06 -28.22
C LEU A 194 -23.63 4.64 -29.36
N PRO A 195 -22.99 5.81 -29.14
CA PRO A 195 -21.92 6.31 -30.00
C PRO A 195 -20.78 5.28 -30.18
N GLY A 196 -20.12 5.28 -31.34
CA GLY A 196 -19.04 4.35 -31.68
C GLY A 196 -17.99 4.13 -30.57
N PRO A 197 -17.36 5.20 -30.04
CA PRO A 197 -16.38 5.07 -28.95
C PRO A 197 -16.94 4.43 -27.67
N LEU A 198 -18.19 4.75 -27.29
CA LEU A 198 -18.83 4.14 -26.12
C LEU A 198 -19.19 2.68 -26.37
N ARG A 199 -19.68 2.35 -27.57
CA ARG A 199 -19.94 0.98 -27.99
C ARG A 199 -18.66 0.14 -27.92
N GLN A 200 -17.54 0.65 -28.42
CA GLN A 200 -16.24 -0.03 -28.35
C GLN A 200 -15.79 -0.23 -26.89
N ARG A 201 -15.89 0.80 -26.04
CA ARG A 201 -15.55 0.72 -24.62
C ARG A 201 -16.40 -0.31 -23.87
N TYR A 202 -17.72 -0.31 -24.09
CA TYR A 202 -18.63 -1.22 -23.37
C TYR A 202 -18.50 -2.66 -23.87
N ALA A 203 -18.28 -2.87 -25.16
CA ALA A 203 -17.95 -4.19 -25.70
C ALA A 203 -16.64 -4.73 -25.10
N TYR A 204 -15.60 -3.90 -25.04
CA TYR A 204 -14.34 -4.28 -24.40
C TYR A 204 -14.51 -4.63 -22.92
N LEU A 205 -15.20 -3.77 -22.15
CA LEU A 205 -15.45 -4.00 -20.73
C LEU A 205 -16.26 -5.27 -20.50
N ALA A 206 -17.33 -5.50 -21.27
CA ALA A 206 -18.09 -6.74 -21.19
C ALA A 206 -17.19 -7.96 -21.45
N GLY A 207 -16.37 -7.91 -22.50
CA GLY A 207 -15.42 -8.97 -22.84
C GLY A 207 -14.43 -9.27 -21.72
N GLU A 208 -13.79 -8.23 -21.17
CA GLU A 208 -12.80 -8.37 -20.10
C GLU A 208 -13.40 -8.87 -18.79
N LEU A 209 -14.58 -8.38 -18.40
CA LEU A 209 -15.27 -8.83 -17.19
C LEU A 209 -15.74 -10.28 -17.34
N TYR A 210 -16.16 -10.72 -18.53
CA TYR A 210 -16.48 -12.11 -18.82
C TYR A 210 -15.23 -13.01 -18.84
N ARG A 211 -14.10 -12.55 -19.41
CA ARG A 211 -12.82 -13.25 -19.39
C ARG A 211 -12.38 -13.54 -17.96
N ARG A 212 -12.39 -12.50 -17.11
CA ARG A 212 -12.08 -12.61 -15.67
C ARG A 212 -13.05 -13.50 -14.90
N SER A 213 -14.26 -13.69 -15.42
CA SER A 213 -15.27 -14.60 -14.88
C SER A 213 -15.16 -16.03 -15.42
N GLY A 214 -14.17 -16.33 -16.26
CA GLY A 214 -13.96 -17.64 -16.89
C GLY A 214 -14.92 -17.95 -18.05
N LYS A 215 -15.76 -17.00 -18.47
CA LYS A 215 -16.71 -17.18 -19.58
C LYS A 215 -16.05 -16.82 -20.91
N ARG A 216 -15.15 -17.70 -21.37
CA ARG A 216 -14.26 -17.44 -22.52
C ARG A 216 -15.01 -17.18 -23.83
N GLU A 217 -16.06 -17.93 -24.13
CA GLU A 217 -16.85 -17.77 -25.37
C GLU A 217 -17.49 -16.37 -25.44
N LEU A 218 -18.21 -15.97 -24.38
CA LEU A 218 -18.76 -14.62 -24.29
C LEU A 218 -17.68 -13.54 -24.37
N ALA A 219 -16.54 -13.75 -23.68
CA ALA A 219 -15.43 -12.81 -23.73
C ALA A 219 -14.94 -12.58 -25.17
N ARG A 220 -14.77 -13.68 -25.91
CA ARG A 220 -14.39 -13.63 -27.32
C ARG A 220 -15.40 -12.85 -28.15
N ASP A 221 -16.69 -13.17 -28.05
CA ASP A 221 -17.75 -12.51 -28.84
C ASP A 221 -17.77 -10.99 -28.60
N TYR A 222 -17.64 -10.55 -27.35
CA TYR A 222 -17.62 -9.12 -27.03
C TYR A 222 -16.31 -8.42 -27.45
N PHE A 223 -15.17 -9.11 -27.42
CA PHE A 223 -13.95 -8.54 -28.00
C PHE A 223 -14.05 -8.43 -29.53
N GLU A 224 -14.64 -9.41 -30.22
CA GLU A 224 -14.93 -9.32 -31.66
C GLU A 224 -15.85 -8.13 -31.97
N GLN A 225 -16.89 -7.90 -31.15
CA GLN A 225 -17.73 -6.70 -31.27
C GLN A 225 -16.96 -5.39 -31.06
N ALA A 226 -16.05 -5.32 -30.09
CA ALA A 226 -15.22 -4.14 -29.86
C ALA A 226 -14.28 -3.84 -31.05
N LEU A 227 -13.76 -4.89 -31.69
CA LEU A 227 -12.88 -4.80 -32.86
C LEU A 227 -13.64 -4.46 -34.15
N ALA A 228 -14.95 -4.74 -34.22
CA ALA A 228 -15.80 -4.41 -35.36
C ALA A 228 -16.20 -2.94 -35.44
N VAL A 229 -15.95 -2.14 -34.39
CA VAL A 229 -16.22 -0.70 -34.41
C VAL A 229 -15.15 0.00 -35.25
N GLU A 230 -15.55 0.54 -36.40
CA GLU A 230 -14.67 1.32 -37.27
C GLU A 230 -14.14 2.57 -36.55
N ASP A 231 -12.83 2.79 -36.62
CA ASP A 231 -12.16 3.97 -36.07
C ASP A 231 -12.61 5.22 -36.85
N THR A 232 -13.53 5.99 -36.30
CA THR A 232 -14.07 7.18 -36.97
C THR A 232 -13.13 8.38 -36.95
N GLY A 233 -11.92 8.27 -36.36
CA GLY A 233 -10.88 9.32 -36.43
C GLY A 233 -11.21 10.67 -35.77
N ASP A 234 -12.43 10.87 -35.27
CA ASP A 234 -12.90 12.10 -34.62
C ASP A 234 -12.77 12.02 -33.09
N ASP A 235 -11.55 11.76 -32.60
CA ASP A 235 -11.22 11.92 -31.18
C ASP A 235 -10.84 13.38 -30.90
N ALA A 236 -11.86 14.24 -30.82
CA ALA A 236 -11.70 15.64 -30.40
C ALA A 236 -11.43 15.81 -28.88
N GLU A 237 -11.46 14.73 -28.10
CA GLU A 237 -11.10 14.77 -26.66
C GLU A 237 -10.11 13.64 -26.34
N GLY A 238 -8.82 13.96 -26.47
CA GLY A 238 -7.70 13.04 -26.25
C GLY A 238 -7.58 12.52 -24.81
N THR A 239 -8.29 11.44 -24.50
CA THR A 239 -8.07 10.60 -23.31
C THR A 239 -7.80 9.14 -23.67
N ALA A 240 -6.68 8.93 -24.35
CA ALA A 240 -5.59 8.05 -23.92
C ALA A 240 -5.87 6.56 -23.57
N TRP A 241 -6.77 5.88 -24.28
CA TRP A 241 -6.72 4.41 -24.41
C TRP A 241 -7.08 4.02 -25.85
N ASP A 242 -6.17 3.34 -26.55
CA ASP A 242 -6.52 2.64 -27.78
C ASP A 242 -7.19 1.32 -27.36
N ILE A 243 -8.49 1.41 -27.07
CA ILE A 243 -9.32 0.28 -26.67
C ILE A 243 -9.26 -0.83 -27.72
N GLY A 244 -9.06 -0.48 -28.99
CA GLY A 244 -8.81 -1.43 -30.07
C GLY A 244 -7.55 -2.27 -29.86
N ARG A 245 -6.40 -1.67 -29.53
CA ARG A 245 -5.17 -2.42 -29.19
C ARG A 245 -5.38 -3.35 -28.01
N LEU A 246 -5.99 -2.85 -26.94
CA LEU A 246 -6.31 -3.66 -25.76
C LEU A 246 -7.26 -4.82 -26.10
N ALA A 247 -8.27 -4.58 -26.93
CA ALA A 247 -9.21 -5.60 -27.38
C ALA A 247 -8.49 -6.69 -28.19
N ARG A 248 -7.58 -6.34 -29.11
CA ARG A 248 -6.78 -7.31 -29.87
C ARG A 248 -5.93 -8.18 -28.95
N ARG A 249 -5.23 -7.55 -28.01
CA ARG A 249 -4.39 -8.25 -27.03
C ARG A 249 -5.20 -9.25 -26.20
N MET A 250 -6.32 -8.80 -25.61
CA MET A 250 -7.16 -9.67 -24.78
C MET A 250 -7.91 -10.74 -25.59
N HIS A 251 -8.32 -10.42 -26.82
CA HIS A 251 -8.89 -11.38 -27.77
C HIS A 251 -7.92 -12.51 -28.07
N THR A 252 -6.66 -12.20 -28.43
CA THR A 252 -5.60 -13.19 -28.67
C THR A 252 -5.41 -14.11 -27.45
N GLN A 253 -5.37 -13.53 -26.25
CA GLN A 253 -5.27 -14.30 -25.02
C GLN A 253 -6.43 -15.28 -24.82
N VAL A 254 -7.66 -14.89 -25.16
CA VAL A 254 -8.84 -15.74 -25.03
C VAL A 254 -8.88 -16.84 -26.09
N VAL A 255 -8.60 -16.49 -27.34
CA VAL A 255 -8.68 -17.42 -28.49
C VAL A 255 -7.60 -18.50 -28.39
N TYR A 256 -6.38 -18.12 -28.02
CA TYR A 256 -5.23 -19.02 -27.98
C TYR A 256 -4.89 -19.50 -26.57
N HIS A 257 -5.83 -19.42 -25.62
CA HIS A 257 -5.61 -19.78 -24.22
C HIS A 257 -5.01 -21.19 -24.04
N ASP A 258 -5.51 -22.15 -24.82
CA ASP A 258 -5.09 -23.56 -24.77
C ASP A 258 -4.17 -23.94 -25.95
N ALA A 259 -3.56 -22.94 -26.62
CA ALA A 259 -2.65 -23.18 -27.74
C ALA A 259 -1.33 -23.79 -27.26
N ASP A 260 -0.78 -24.71 -28.07
CA ASP A 260 0.52 -25.30 -27.82
C ASP A 260 1.69 -24.35 -28.18
N ALA A 261 2.89 -24.73 -27.75
CA ALA A 261 4.10 -23.94 -27.95
C ALA A 261 4.39 -23.65 -29.44
N GLU A 262 4.10 -24.61 -30.33
CA GLU A 262 4.32 -24.47 -31.77
C GLU A 262 3.37 -23.43 -32.37
N THR A 263 2.09 -23.49 -32.03
CA THR A 263 1.08 -22.52 -32.46
C THR A 263 1.42 -21.12 -31.96
N LEU A 264 1.78 -20.97 -30.68
CA LEU A 264 2.16 -19.69 -30.11
C LEU A 264 3.44 -19.14 -30.74
N LEU A 265 4.44 -19.98 -31.02
CA LEU A 265 5.66 -19.58 -31.73
C LEU A 265 5.39 -19.15 -33.17
N GLY A 266 4.38 -19.71 -33.83
CA GLY A 266 3.90 -19.20 -35.12
C GLY A 266 3.34 -17.79 -35.01
N LEU A 267 2.49 -17.55 -34.00
CA LEU A 267 1.83 -16.26 -33.76
C LEU A 267 2.78 -15.14 -33.35
N THR A 268 3.97 -15.43 -32.82
CA THR A 268 4.98 -14.38 -32.55
C THR A 268 5.43 -13.65 -33.82
N ARG A 269 5.14 -14.20 -35.00
CA ARG A 269 5.46 -13.60 -36.31
C ARG A 269 4.22 -13.04 -37.03
N ASP A 270 3.11 -12.90 -36.32
CA ASP A 270 1.91 -12.28 -36.85
C ASP A 270 2.17 -10.81 -37.27
N ALA A 271 1.45 -10.36 -38.30
CA ALA A 271 1.59 -8.99 -38.80
C ALA A 271 1.03 -7.95 -37.81
N ASP A 272 0.11 -8.35 -36.94
CA ASP A 272 -0.41 -7.51 -35.88
C ASP A 272 0.55 -7.51 -34.66
N PRO A 273 1.08 -6.33 -34.27
CA PRO A 273 2.02 -6.23 -33.16
C PRO A 273 1.40 -6.63 -31.81
N GLU A 274 0.09 -6.44 -31.61
CA GLU A 274 -0.56 -6.82 -30.35
C GLU A 274 -0.77 -8.33 -30.25
N VAL A 275 -1.05 -9.00 -31.38
CA VAL A 275 -1.16 -10.46 -31.44
C VAL A 275 0.21 -11.09 -31.18
N SER A 276 1.24 -10.63 -31.88
CA SER A 276 2.59 -11.17 -31.75
C SER A 276 3.19 -10.94 -30.35
N ALA A 277 3.06 -9.74 -29.78
CA ALA A 277 3.51 -9.45 -28.41
C ALA A 277 2.76 -10.28 -27.35
N GLN A 278 1.45 -10.45 -27.51
CA GLN A 278 0.67 -11.29 -26.60
C GLN A 278 1.05 -12.77 -26.71
N ALA A 279 1.28 -13.29 -27.92
CA ALA A 279 1.72 -14.66 -28.13
C ALA A 279 3.06 -14.94 -27.43
N ARG A 280 4.03 -14.01 -27.52
CA ARG A 280 5.30 -14.10 -26.77
C ARG A 280 5.09 -14.16 -25.26
N THR A 281 4.19 -13.33 -24.74
CA THR A 281 3.85 -13.30 -23.30
C THR A 281 3.19 -14.61 -22.86
N MET A 282 2.26 -15.14 -23.67
CA MET A 282 1.59 -16.41 -23.38
C MET A 282 2.59 -17.58 -23.39
N LEU A 283 3.48 -17.61 -24.38
CA LEU A 283 4.52 -18.62 -24.48
C LEU A 283 5.46 -18.57 -23.26
N ALA A 284 5.88 -17.38 -22.86
CA ALA A 284 6.70 -17.15 -21.66
C ALA A 284 5.99 -17.54 -20.35
N SER A 285 4.66 -17.66 -20.34
CA SER A 285 3.88 -18.13 -19.19
C SER A 285 3.70 -19.65 -19.13
N GLN A 286 4.03 -20.37 -20.21
CA GLN A 286 3.99 -21.83 -20.25
C GLN A 286 5.29 -22.43 -19.69
N ARG A 287 5.23 -23.68 -19.21
CA ARG A 287 6.33 -24.33 -18.45
C ARG A 287 6.73 -25.71 -18.98
N ASP A 288 6.05 -26.22 -20.00
CA ASP A 288 6.45 -27.48 -20.62
C ASP A 288 7.75 -27.33 -21.42
N ALA A 289 8.42 -28.45 -21.66
CA ALA A 289 9.73 -28.46 -22.32
C ALA A 289 9.70 -27.86 -23.74
N ALA A 290 8.58 -27.98 -24.47
CA ALA A 290 8.47 -27.38 -25.79
C ALA A 290 8.36 -25.84 -25.69
N SER A 291 7.60 -25.35 -24.71
CA SER A 291 7.47 -23.92 -24.42
C SER A 291 8.77 -23.27 -23.98
N VAL A 292 9.63 -23.96 -23.21
CA VAL A 292 10.96 -23.46 -22.84
C VAL A 292 11.83 -23.22 -24.09
N VAL A 293 11.87 -24.19 -25.01
CA VAL A 293 12.61 -24.07 -26.27
C VAL A 293 12.02 -22.97 -27.14
N ALA A 294 10.70 -22.91 -27.28
CA ALA A 294 10.02 -21.92 -28.09
C ALA A 294 10.17 -20.50 -27.50
N THR A 295 10.15 -20.34 -26.17
CA THR A 295 10.37 -19.06 -25.48
C THR A 295 11.74 -18.48 -25.80
N ARG A 296 12.79 -19.33 -25.82
CA ARG A 296 14.15 -18.93 -26.20
C ARG A 296 14.19 -18.40 -27.63
N THR A 297 13.60 -19.12 -28.57
CA THR A 297 13.51 -18.67 -29.97
C THR A 297 12.74 -17.35 -30.08
N ALA A 298 11.60 -17.24 -29.40
CA ALA A 298 10.78 -16.04 -29.40
C ALA A 298 11.50 -14.83 -28.78
N TRP A 299 12.34 -15.05 -27.76
CA TRP A 299 13.14 -14.02 -27.10
C TRP A 299 14.21 -13.41 -28.02
N GLU A 300 14.91 -14.27 -28.77
CA GLU A 300 15.93 -13.84 -29.74
C GLU A 300 15.31 -12.98 -30.84
N GLU A 301 14.13 -13.37 -31.33
CA GLU A 301 13.37 -12.64 -32.35
C GLU A 301 12.65 -11.40 -31.82
N ALA A 302 12.46 -11.27 -30.50
CA ALA A 302 11.69 -10.19 -29.90
C ALA A 302 12.42 -8.84 -29.90
N PRO A 303 11.71 -7.73 -30.14
CA PRO A 303 12.25 -6.39 -29.89
C PRO A 303 12.43 -6.14 -28.38
N ALA A 304 13.32 -5.21 -28.04
CA ALA A 304 13.67 -4.92 -26.64
C ALA A 304 12.45 -4.59 -25.75
N SER A 305 11.49 -3.82 -26.27
CA SER A 305 10.26 -3.45 -25.54
C SER A 305 9.33 -4.63 -25.20
N GLU A 306 9.39 -5.71 -25.98
CA GLU A 306 8.58 -6.91 -25.74
C GLU A 306 9.30 -7.90 -24.83
N ARG A 307 10.64 -7.92 -24.84
CA ARG A 307 11.44 -8.72 -23.90
C ARG A 307 11.12 -8.38 -22.45
N THR A 308 10.94 -7.11 -22.09
CA THR A 308 10.49 -6.72 -20.74
C THR A 308 9.15 -7.36 -20.36
N GLN A 309 8.20 -7.44 -21.29
CA GLN A 309 6.90 -8.09 -21.03
C GLN A 309 7.04 -9.60 -20.87
N MET A 310 7.90 -10.23 -21.67
CA MET A 310 8.26 -11.64 -21.50
C MET A 310 8.93 -11.88 -20.14
N LEU A 311 9.88 -11.02 -19.72
CA LEU A 311 10.52 -11.10 -18.41
C LEU A 311 9.48 -11.09 -17.29
N ARG A 312 8.52 -10.15 -17.31
CA ARG A 312 7.45 -10.10 -16.30
C ARG A 312 6.70 -11.43 -16.17
N ALA A 313 6.45 -12.15 -17.27
CA ALA A 313 5.79 -13.46 -17.24
C ALA A 313 6.72 -14.60 -16.77
N LEU A 314 8.03 -14.45 -16.97
CA LEU A 314 9.04 -15.44 -16.55
C LEU A 314 9.41 -15.33 -15.08
N VAL A 315 9.41 -14.12 -14.51
CA VAL A 315 9.79 -13.88 -13.10
C VAL A 315 8.80 -14.50 -12.11
N ASP A 316 7.53 -14.66 -12.46
CA ASP A 316 6.52 -15.23 -11.55
C ASP A 316 6.77 -16.70 -11.18
N ASP A 317 7.47 -17.46 -12.05
CA ASP A 317 7.87 -18.84 -11.82
C ASP A 317 9.12 -19.13 -12.68
N PRO A 318 10.32 -18.79 -12.19
CA PRO A 318 11.54 -18.82 -12.97
C PRO A 318 12.06 -20.25 -13.15
N SER A 319 12.37 -20.62 -14.39
CA SER A 319 12.96 -21.93 -14.74
C SER A 319 14.49 -21.85 -14.85
N PRO A 320 15.25 -22.78 -14.24
CA PRO A 320 16.70 -22.85 -14.38
C PRO A 320 17.18 -22.95 -15.84
N GLU A 321 16.38 -23.58 -16.70
CA GLU A 321 16.67 -23.75 -18.14
C GLU A 321 16.64 -22.44 -18.92
N LEU A 322 16.08 -21.36 -18.35
CA LEU A 322 16.02 -20.02 -18.94
C LEU A 322 16.90 -19.01 -18.17
N ALA A 323 17.79 -19.48 -17.28
CA ALA A 323 18.64 -18.61 -16.46
C ALA A 323 19.49 -17.64 -17.30
N ASP A 324 19.92 -18.05 -18.49
CA ASP A 324 20.70 -17.21 -19.39
C ASP A 324 19.92 -15.98 -19.92
N LEU A 325 18.58 -16.05 -20.01
CA LEU A 325 17.76 -14.90 -20.37
C LEU A 325 17.75 -13.85 -19.26
N PHE A 326 17.74 -14.28 -17.99
CA PHE A 326 17.85 -13.36 -16.86
C PHE A 326 19.25 -12.76 -16.74
N LEU A 327 20.31 -13.51 -17.08
CA LEU A 327 21.66 -12.97 -17.18
C LEU A 327 21.75 -11.90 -18.28
N GLN A 328 21.14 -12.12 -19.45
CA GLN A 328 21.04 -11.08 -20.49
C GLN A 328 20.27 -9.84 -20.00
N ALA A 329 19.23 -10.03 -19.19
CA ALA A 329 18.47 -8.92 -18.60
C ALA A 329 19.31 -8.06 -17.64
N LEU A 330 20.26 -8.67 -16.90
CA LEU A 330 21.21 -7.94 -16.06
C LEU A 330 22.15 -7.02 -16.84
N GLU A 331 22.37 -7.28 -18.13
CA GLU A 331 23.20 -6.45 -19.02
C GLU A 331 22.41 -5.32 -19.68
N SER A 332 21.08 -5.36 -19.60
CA SER A 332 20.20 -4.34 -20.20
C SER A 332 20.49 -2.94 -19.63
N PRO A 333 20.37 -1.87 -20.44
CA PRO A 333 20.37 -0.51 -19.93
C PRO A 333 19.06 -0.12 -19.25
N ALA A 334 17.99 -0.92 -19.40
CA ALA A 334 16.69 -0.65 -18.80
C ALA A 334 16.68 -1.11 -17.33
N PRO A 335 16.42 -0.22 -16.35
CA PRO A 335 16.40 -0.59 -14.94
C PRO A 335 15.38 -1.68 -14.59
N GLU A 336 14.25 -1.70 -15.30
CA GLU A 336 13.21 -2.71 -15.08
C GLU A 336 13.70 -4.12 -15.43
N ASP A 337 14.40 -4.30 -16.56
CA ASP A 337 14.94 -5.59 -16.96
C ASP A 337 15.97 -6.09 -15.94
N VAL A 338 16.83 -5.21 -15.45
CA VAL A 338 17.83 -5.54 -14.42
C VAL A 338 17.14 -5.98 -13.13
N ARG A 339 16.10 -5.25 -12.68
CA ARG A 339 15.32 -5.62 -11.48
C ARG A 339 14.65 -6.98 -11.64
N LEU A 340 14.02 -7.23 -12.78
CA LEU A 340 13.34 -8.51 -13.08
C LEU A 340 14.35 -9.67 -13.16
N GLY A 341 15.47 -9.48 -13.86
CA GLY A 341 16.54 -10.47 -13.97
C GLY A 341 17.16 -10.79 -12.61
N ALA A 342 17.46 -9.77 -11.80
CA ALA A 342 17.99 -9.95 -10.45
C ALA A 342 17.04 -10.75 -9.56
N ARG A 343 15.75 -10.39 -9.57
CA ARG A 343 14.72 -11.12 -8.81
C ARG A 343 14.66 -12.60 -9.19
N ALA A 344 14.57 -12.91 -10.49
CA ALA A 344 14.50 -14.28 -10.96
C ALA A 344 15.76 -15.09 -10.59
N LEU A 345 16.96 -14.52 -10.76
CA LEU A 345 18.21 -15.19 -10.40
C LEU A 345 18.34 -15.43 -8.90
N GLY A 346 17.86 -14.49 -8.08
CA GLY A 346 17.79 -14.65 -6.63
C GLY A 346 16.77 -15.71 -6.19
N GLU A 347 15.65 -15.86 -6.89
CA GLU A 347 14.66 -16.92 -6.67
C GLU A 347 15.17 -18.30 -7.10
N LEU A 348 15.93 -18.39 -8.19
CA LEU A 348 16.60 -19.62 -8.61
C LEU A 348 17.66 -20.10 -7.61
N GLY A 349 18.27 -19.19 -6.85
CA GLY A 349 19.14 -19.54 -5.73
C GLY A 349 20.51 -20.14 -6.10
N ASP A 350 20.93 -20.16 -7.38
CA ASP A 350 22.25 -20.70 -7.77
C ASP A 350 23.39 -19.71 -7.42
N PRO A 351 24.29 -20.06 -6.48
CA PRO A 351 25.39 -19.17 -6.08
C PRO A 351 26.33 -18.76 -7.22
N LYS A 352 26.34 -19.49 -8.35
CA LYS A 352 27.14 -19.14 -9.54
C LYS A 352 26.68 -17.84 -10.21
N ASN A 353 25.49 -17.36 -9.89
CA ASN A 353 24.95 -16.11 -10.42
C ASN A 353 25.52 -14.87 -9.70
N ALA A 354 26.13 -15.03 -8.52
CA ALA A 354 26.61 -13.90 -7.72
C ALA A 354 27.60 -12.98 -8.46
N PRO A 355 28.60 -13.47 -9.23
CA PRO A 355 29.49 -12.61 -10.00
C PRO A 355 28.76 -11.71 -11.02
N HIS A 356 27.64 -12.19 -11.60
CA HIS A 356 26.88 -11.43 -12.59
C HIS A 356 26.05 -10.32 -11.93
N LEU A 357 25.48 -10.60 -10.76
CA LEU A 357 24.79 -9.60 -9.94
C LEU A 357 25.76 -8.52 -9.43
N LEU A 358 26.97 -8.92 -9.00
CA LEU A 358 28.03 -8.00 -8.58
C LEU A 358 28.48 -7.11 -9.74
N ALA A 359 28.67 -7.66 -10.94
CA ALA A 359 29.02 -6.87 -12.14
C ALA A 359 27.91 -5.90 -12.54
N ALA A 360 26.64 -6.32 -12.45
CA ALA A 360 25.50 -5.44 -12.69
C ALA A 360 25.42 -4.32 -11.66
N LEU A 361 25.77 -4.62 -10.40
CA LEU A 361 25.85 -3.63 -9.33
C LEU A 361 26.99 -2.64 -9.56
N GLU A 362 28.21 -3.10 -9.86
CA GLU A 362 29.37 -2.25 -10.14
C GLU A 362 29.11 -1.26 -11.29
N ARG A 363 28.35 -1.69 -12.30
CA ARG A 363 27.93 -0.85 -13.44
C ARG A 363 27.05 0.35 -13.01
N GLY A 364 26.36 0.26 -11.87
CA GLY A 364 25.58 1.37 -11.31
C GLY A 364 24.37 1.77 -12.16
N VAL A 365 23.46 0.82 -12.44
CA VAL A 365 22.19 1.16 -13.09
C VAL A 365 21.23 1.75 -12.05
N LEU A 366 20.78 2.98 -12.27
CA LEU A 366 19.87 3.69 -11.36
C LEU A 366 18.67 2.83 -10.94
N SER A 367 18.36 2.81 -9.63
CA SER A 367 17.17 2.20 -9.03
C SER A 367 17.10 0.68 -9.18
N THR A 368 18.27 0.03 -9.24
CA THR A 368 18.40 -1.43 -9.32
C THR A 368 19.10 -2.05 -8.11
N GLU A 369 19.72 -1.20 -7.28
CA GLU A 369 20.61 -1.57 -6.18
C GLU A 369 19.91 -2.49 -5.17
N ALA A 370 18.69 -2.15 -4.78
CA ALA A 370 17.90 -2.94 -3.84
C ALA A 370 17.59 -4.35 -4.36
N ALA A 371 17.21 -4.47 -5.64
CA ALA A 371 16.90 -5.77 -6.25
C ALA A 371 18.15 -6.66 -6.39
N LEU A 372 19.27 -6.06 -6.78
CA LEU A 372 20.56 -6.75 -6.92
C LEU A 372 21.08 -7.24 -5.56
N VAL A 373 21.06 -6.38 -4.54
CA VAL A 373 21.47 -6.72 -3.17
C VAL A 373 20.58 -7.79 -2.56
N GLU A 374 19.26 -7.71 -2.75
CA GLU A 374 18.33 -8.74 -2.28
C GLU A 374 18.57 -10.09 -2.97
N ALA A 375 18.85 -10.09 -4.28
CA ALA A 375 19.21 -11.30 -5.01
C ALA A 375 20.52 -11.90 -4.47
N LEU A 376 21.56 -11.06 -4.26
CA LEU A 376 22.83 -11.47 -3.65
C LEU A 376 22.65 -12.07 -2.26
N ARG A 377 21.78 -11.48 -1.44
CA ARG A 377 21.43 -11.99 -0.11
C ARG A 377 20.83 -13.40 -0.21
N ARG A 378 19.90 -13.64 -1.14
CA ARG A 378 19.27 -14.96 -1.32
C ARG A 378 20.25 -16.04 -1.78
N LEU A 379 21.24 -15.69 -2.59
CA LEU A 379 22.23 -16.64 -3.09
C LEU A 379 23.19 -17.15 -2.00
N HIS A 380 23.43 -16.38 -0.93
CA HIS A 380 24.38 -16.70 0.14
C HIS A 380 25.78 -17.12 -0.39
N ALA A 381 26.22 -16.53 -1.50
CA ALA A 381 27.49 -16.88 -2.14
C ALA A 381 28.69 -16.34 -1.33
N PRO A 382 29.76 -17.15 -1.14
CA PRO A 382 30.93 -16.73 -0.38
C PRO A 382 31.67 -15.58 -1.09
N GLY A 383 32.20 -14.62 -0.32
CA GLY A 383 32.94 -13.47 -0.85
C GLY A 383 32.07 -12.28 -1.31
N THR A 384 30.74 -12.43 -1.25
CA THR A 384 29.80 -11.38 -1.70
C THR A 384 29.86 -10.13 -0.83
N VAL A 385 30.04 -10.29 0.48
CA VAL A 385 30.08 -9.16 1.43
C VAL A 385 31.30 -8.29 1.18
N GLU A 386 32.45 -8.91 0.97
CA GLU A 386 33.70 -8.23 0.65
C GLU A 386 33.59 -7.49 -0.70
N ALA A 387 33.04 -8.14 -1.72
CA ALA A 387 32.85 -7.53 -3.03
C ALA A 387 31.88 -6.33 -2.98
N VAL A 388 30.78 -6.41 -2.24
CA VAL A 388 29.85 -5.28 -2.06
C VAL A 388 30.53 -4.13 -1.31
N ALA A 389 31.39 -4.42 -0.33
CA ALA A 389 32.16 -3.39 0.38
C ALA A 389 33.16 -2.67 -0.53
N GLU A 390 33.84 -3.40 -1.43
CA GLU A 390 34.74 -2.83 -2.44
C GLU A 390 33.99 -1.94 -3.44
N ILE A 391 32.83 -2.39 -3.93
CA ILE A 391 31.97 -1.60 -4.83
C ILE A 391 31.52 -0.31 -4.14
N LEU A 392 31.06 -0.39 -2.89
CA LEU A 392 30.64 0.80 -2.14
C LEU A 392 31.79 1.79 -1.96
N ALA A 393 33.00 1.32 -1.63
CA ALA A 393 34.17 2.19 -1.50
C ALA A 393 34.50 2.90 -2.82
N ALA A 394 34.46 2.17 -3.94
CA ALA A 394 34.68 2.75 -5.27
C ALA A 394 33.61 3.80 -5.64
N TRP A 395 32.36 3.63 -5.20
CA TRP A 395 31.31 4.62 -5.38
C TRP A 395 31.56 5.88 -4.56
N GLU A 396 31.91 5.74 -3.27
CA GLU A 396 32.22 6.88 -2.39
C GLU A 396 33.39 7.74 -2.93
N GLU A 397 34.42 7.10 -3.51
CA GLU A 397 35.54 7.82 -4.14
C GLU A 397 35.10 8.64 -5.36
N ARG A 398 34.22 8.08 -6.21
CA ARG A 398 33.70 8.78 -7.40
C ARG A 398 32.90 10.01 -7.04
N ASP A 399 32.04 9.92 -6.02
CA ASP A 399 31.20 11.03 -5.56
C ASP A 399 32.03 12.17 -4.96
N SER A 400 33.16 11.86 -4.31
CA SER A 400 34.05 12.87 -3.71
C SER A 400 34.80 13.76 -4.73
N GLY A 401 34.81 13.38 -6.01
CA GLY A 401 35.48 14.10 -7.10
C GLY A 401 34.57 14.91 -8.03
N ALA A 402 33.25 14.80 -7.87
CA ALA A 402 32.28 15.49 -8.72
C ALA A 402 31.87 16.83 -8.07
N GLY A 403 32.18 17.95 -8.72
CA GLY A 403 31.70 19.27 -8.28
C GLY A 403 30.17 19.40 -8.37
N ASP A 404 29.61 20.42 -7.70
CA ASP A 404 28.17 20.72 -7.53
C ASP A 404 27.29 20.71 -8.81
N ASP A 405 27.88 20.66 -10.01
CA ASP A 405 27.19 20.66 -11.30
C ASP A 405 27.06 19.27 -11.96
N ALA A 406 27.51 18.18 -11.32
CA ALA A 406 27.33 16.84 -11.84
C ALA A 406 25.91 16.31 -11.58
N TRP A 407 24.96 16.68 -12.45
CA TRP A 407 23.61 16.11 -12.51
C TRP A 407 23.58 14.63 -12.96
N TYR A 408 24.56 13.82 -12.54
CA TYR A 408 24.52 12.38 -12.66
C TYR A 408 23.65 11.84 -11.53
N PHE A 409 22.51 11.29 -11.92
CA PHE A 409 21.67 10.38 -11.15
C PHE A 409 22.52 9.44 -10.26
N ALA A 410 22.78 9.84 -9.01
CA ALA A 410 23.61 9.10 -8.07
C ALA A 410 22.88 7.81 -7.67
N SER A 411 23.52 6.68 -7.92
CA SER A 411 23.08 5.39 -7.39
C SER A 411 22.88 5.51 -5.88
N ASP A 412 21.74 5.02 -5.38
CA ASP A 412 21.49 5.03 -3.95
C ASP A 412 22.34 3.96 -3.26
N ALA A 413 23.33 4.40 -2.48
CA ALA A 413 24.21 3.51 -1.73
C ALA A 413 23.53 2.88 -0.50
N ARG A 414 22.32 3.32 -0.09
CA ARG A 414 21.65 2.83 1.12
C ARG A 414 21.42 1.31 1.13
N PRO A 415 20.97 0.64 0.04
CA PRO A 415 20.81 -0.82 0.05
C PRO A 415 22.13 -1.55 0.30
N LEU A 416 23.24 -1.04 -0.24
CA LEU A 416 24.58 -1.63 -0.07
C LEU A 416 25.06 -1.45 1.36
N ARG A 417 24.94 -0.23 1.90
CA ARG A 417 25.23 0.06 3.31
C ARG A 417 24.43 -0.86 4.22
N HIS A 418 23.13 -0.96 3.99
CA HIS A 418 22.25 -1.80 4.80
C HIS A 418 22.69 -3.26 4.79
N TYR A 419 22.93 -3.83 3.60
CA TYR A 419 23.44 -5.19 3.45
C TYR A 419 24.74 -5.42 4.22
N LEU A 420 25.67 -4.47 4.14
CA LEU A 420 26.94 -4.53 4.88
C LEU A 420 26.72 -4.43 6.39
N TYR A 421 25.88 -3.50 6.87
CA TYR A 421 25.56 -3.38 8.29
C TYR A 421 25.00 -4.68 8.88
N THR A 422 24.13 -5.36 8.13
CA THR A 422 23.47 -6.60 8.58
C THR A 422 24.28 -7.86 8.32
N SER A 423 25.42 -7.77 7.62
CA SER A 423 26.27 -8.93 7.27
C SER A 423 26.96 -9.59 8.47
N GLY A 424 27.10 -8.88 9.59
CA GLY A 424 27.90 -9.32 10.74
C GLY A 424 29.43 -9.33 10.47
N SER A 425 29.88 -8.89 9.30
CA SER A 425 31.31 -8.83 8.97
C SER A 425 32.03 -7.70 9.72
N PRO A 426 33.35 -7.84 9.99
CA PRO A 426 34.15 -6.75 10.54
C PRO A 426 34.11 -5.48 9.69
N ALA A 427 34.08 -5.61 8.36
CA ALA A 427 33.96 -4.49 7.43
C ALA A 427 32.61 -3.77 7.57
N GLY A 428 31.52 -4.54 7.62
CA GLY A 428 30.17 -4.03 7.86
C GLY A 428 30.02 -3.32 9.21
N ARG A 429 30.60 -3.89 10.27
CA ARG A 429 30.65 -3.28 11.61
C ARG A 429 31.44 -1.97 11.60
N ALA A 430 32.61 -1.93 10.98
CA ALA A 430 33.42 -0.72 10.88
C ALA A 430 32.67 0.38 10.11
N LEU A 431 31.99 0.03 9.02
CA LEU A 431 31.15 0.93 8.24
C LEU A 431 29.99 1.47 9.09
N LEU A 432 29.30 0.61 9.84
CA LEU A 432 28.21 0.99 10.75
C LEU A 432 28.68 2.04 11.77
N ILE A 433 29.80 1.79 12.45
CA ILE A 433 30.34 2.69 13.47
C ILE A 433 30.78 4.02 12.85
N ARG A 434 31.41 3.99 11.67
CA ARG A 434 31.79 5.20 10.93
C ARG A 434 30.57 6.05 10.61
N ASP A 435 29.50 5.43 10.12
CA ASP A 435 28.30 6.13 9.68
C ASP A 435 27.46 6.60 10.90
N MET A 436 27.46 5.87 12.02
CA MET A 436 26.89 6.33 13.31
C MET A 436 27.51 7.63 13.81
N LYS A 437 28.84 7.80 13.66
CA LYS A 437 29.54 9.02 14.08
C LYS A 437 29.22 10.25 13.22
N ARG A 438 28.76 10.01 11.98
CA ARG A 438 28.45 11.05 10.99
C ARG A 438 26.96 11.45 10.99
N LEU A 439 26.15 10.93 11.91
CA LEU A 439 24.75 11.31 12.03
C LEU A 439 24.65 12.81 12.35
N SER A 440 24.00 13.57 11.48
CA SER A 440 23.85 15.02 11.63
C SER A 440 22.59 15.43 12.40
N GLU A 441 21.60 14.54 12.50
CA GLU A 441 20.28 14.80 13.03
C GLU A 441 20.20 14.36 14.50
N ASN A 442 19.93 15.31 15.42
CA ASN A 442 19.67 15.07 16.84
C ASN A 442 18.41 15.80 17.38
N ASP A 443 17.49 16.20 16.51
CA ASP A 443 16.26 16.87 16.91
C ASP A 443 15.22 15.88 17.47
N LEU A 444 14.33 16.41 18.31
CA LEU A 444 13.26 15.64 18.97
C LEU A 444 12.37 14.84 17.99
N TRP A 445 12.20 15.37 16.78
CA TRP A 445 11.37 14.85 15.69
C TRP A 445 12.04 13.71 14.92
N ASP A 446 13.35 13.53 15.11
CA ASP A 446 14.12 12.58 14.34
C ASP A 446 13.66 11.16 14.64
N LYS A 447 13.29 10.47 13.57
CA LYS A 447 12.93 9.07 13.59
C LYS A 447 14.17 8.23 13.39
N VAL A 448 14.11 6.98 13.83
CA VAL A 448 15.15 5.99 13.51
C VAL A 448 15.32 5.97 11.98
N PRO A 449 16.51 6.30 11.43
CA PRO A 449 16.72 6.32 10.00
C PRO A 449 16.49 4.94 9.40
N SER A 450 15.49 4.82 8.53
CA SER A 450 15.15 3.55 7.87
C SER A 450 16.29 3.11 6.96
N GLY A 451 16.69 1.84 7.07
CA GLY A 451 17.84 1.31 6.32
C GLY A 451 19.21 1.83 6.76
N GLY A 452 19.28 2.79 7.70
CA GLY A 452 20.52 3.37 8.20
C GLY A 452 21.22 2.53 9.29
N PRO A 453 22.38 3.01 9.79
CA PRO A 453 23.19 2.27 10.75
C PRO A 453 22.46 2.05 12.09
N VAL A 454 21.61 2.98 12.51
CA VAL A 454 20.78 2.87 13.72
C VAL A 454 19.79 1.72 13.61
N SER A 455 19.01 1.68 12.53
CA SER A 455 18.02 0.61 12.30
C SER A 455 18.67 -0.76 12.21
N ALA A 456 19.85 -0.85 11.58
CA ALA A 456 20.60 -2.09 11.46
C ALA A 456 21.14 -2.54 12.83
N ALA A 457 21.77 -1.65 13.60
CA ALA A 457 22.29 -1.96 14.93
C ALA A 457 21.18 -2.37 15.90
N ALA A 458 20.05 -1.66 15.92
CA ALA A 458 18.92 -1.95 16.80
C ALA A 458 18.21 -3.28 16.48
N SER A 459 18.37 -3.79 15.25
CA SER A 459 17.77 -5.06 14.80
C SER A 459 18.76 -6.22 14.78
N ALA A 460 20.05 -5.96 15.06
CA ALA A 460 21.09 -6.98 15.05
C ALA A 460 20.94 -7.96 16.22
N ALA A 461 21.57 -9.13 16.08
CA ALA A 461 21.79 -9.99 17.23
C ALA A 461 22.81 -9.34 18.18
N PRO A 462 22.67 -9.51 19.51
CA PRO A 462 23.63 -8.98 20.48
C PRO A 462 24.97 -9.71 20.33
N ASP A 463 25.90 -9.06 19.67
CA ASP A 463 27.27 -9.51 19.48
C ASP A 463 28.22 -8.68 20.38
N PRO A 464 29.12 -9.32 21.16
CA PRO A 464 29.98 -8.61 22.11
C PRO A 464 30.79 -7.46 21.52
N GLU A 465 31.29 -7.61 20.29
CA GLU A 465 32.07 -6.56 19.62
C GLU A 465 31.17 -5.37 19.20
N LEU A 466 29.93 -5.63 18.79
CA LEU A 466 28.97 -4.56 18.46
C LEU A 466 28.58 -3.81 19.73
N VAL A 467 28.28 -4.54 20.80
CA VAL A 467 27.89 -3.97 22.10
C VAL A 467 29.03 -3.12 22.66
N ALA A 468 30.28 -3.58 22.59
CA ALA A 468 31.44 -2.81 23.00
C ALA A 468 31.56 -1.52 22.17
N ALA A 469 31.49 -1.62 20.84
CA ALA A 469 31.60 -0.46 19.96
C ALA A 469 30.47 0.57 20.19
N LEU A 470 29.23 0.13 20.41
CA LEU A 470 28.11 1.01 20.77
C LEU A 470 28.32 1.65 22.15
N THR A 471 28.84 0.91 23.13
CA THR A 471 29.15 1.45 24.46
C THR A 471 30.18 2.57 24.36
N ASP A 472 31.21 2.41 23.53
CA ASP A 472 32.21 3.47 23.28
C ASP A 472 31.57 4.73 22.66
N LEU A 473 30.57 4.57 21.78
CA LEU A 473 29.84 5.68 21.16
C LEU A 473 28.98 6.50 22.13
N LEU A 474 28.73 6.02 23.35
CA LEU A 474 28.05 6.81 24.38
C LEU A 474 28.92 8.00 24.85
N GLY A 475 30.23 7.96 24.63
CA GLY A 475 31.15 9.05 24.93
C GLY A 475 31.50 9.95 23.74
N ASP A 476 30.83 9.80 22.59
CA ASP A 476 31.15 10.56 21.37
C ASP A 476 30.81 12.05 21.52
N GLU A 477 31.57 12.92 20.86
CA GLU A 477 31.33 14.38 20.89
C GLU A 477 29.97 14.73 20.26
N ASN A 478 29.53 13.95 19.28
CA ASN A 478 28.28 14.16 18.57
C ASN A 478 27.07 13.67 19.38
N PRO A 479 26.12 14.56 19.76
CA PRO A 479 24.97 14.17 20.58
C PRO A 479 24.01 13.23 19.83
N ALA A 480 23.90 13.30 18.50
CA ALA A 480 23.15 12.35 17.69
C ALA A 480 23.67 10.92 17.89
N THR A 481 25.00 10.78 17.84
CA THR A 481 25.69 9.50 18.01
C THR A 481 25.45 8.94 19.40
N ARG A 482 25.53 9.76 20.46
CA ARG A 482 25.23 9.33 21.83
C ARG A 482 23.78 8.88 21.99
N ARG A 483 22.82 9.69 21.52
CA ARG A 483 21.38 9.37 21.53
C ARG A 483 21.10 8.03 20.85
N TRP A 484 21.53 7.88 19.61
CA TRP A 484 21.20 6.70 18.83
C TRP A 484 21.95 5.45 19.30
N SER A 485 23.16 5.60 19.84
CA SER A 485 23.84 4.49 20.51
C SER A 485 23.05 4.02 21.74
N ALA A 486 22.56 4.96 22.55
CA ALA A 486 21.73 4.64 23.71
C ALA A 486 20.44 3.88 23.31
N TYR A 487 19.79 4.33 22.24
CA TYR A 487 18.63 3.64 21.65
C TYR A 487 18.96 2.20 21.20
N CYS A 488 20.09 2.01 20.50
CA CYS A 488 20.52 0.70 20.01
C CYS A 488 20.84 -0.27 21.15
N LEU A 489 21.57 0.17 22.19
CA LEU A 489 21.90 -0.67 23.35
C LEU A 489 20.64 -1.15 24.09
N ALA A 490 19.67 -0.26 24.32
CA ALA A 490 18.38 -0.63 24.89
C ALA A 490 17.61 -1.63 24.01
N SER A 491 17.64 -1.44 22.69
CA SER A 491 17.00 -2.35 21.73
C SER A 491 17.63 -3.75 21.72
N LEU A 492 18.93 -3.83 21.98
CA LEU A 492 19.69 -5.08 22.17
C LEU A 492 19.50 -5.70 23.57
N GLY A 493 18.88 -4.97 24.51
CA GLY A 493 18.65 -5.44 25.88
C GLY A 493 19.90 -5.41 26.76
N THR A 494 20.87 -4.53 26.48
CA THR A 494 22.15 -4.45 27.21
C THR A 494 22.62 -2.99 27.40
N GLY A 495 23.75 -2.78 28.08
CA GLY A 495 24.41 -1.47 28.18
C GLY A 495 23.93 -0.54 29.29
N ALA A 496 23.15 -1.04 30.25
CA ALA A 496 22.58 -0.23 31.35
C ALA A 496 23.63 0.60 32.12
N GLU A 497 24.81 0.04 32.40
CA GLU A 497 25.88 0.73 33.14
C GLU A 497 26.40 1.98 32.40
N GLY A 498 26.52 1.92 31.07
CA GLY A 498 26.99 3.06 30.26
C GLY A 498 25.93 4.17 30.10
N LEU A 499 24.64 3.82 30.19
CA LEU A 499 23.53 4.75 29.97
C LEU A 499 23.28 5.69 31.15
N ALA A 500 23.61 5.29 32.38
CA ALA A 500 23.31 6.06 33.59
C ALA A 500 23.91 7.47 33.55
N ALA A 501 25.12 7.63 33.01
CA ALA A 501 25.78 8.93 32.89
C ALA A 501 25.06 9.90 31.93
N LEU A 502 24.34 9.38 30.93
CA LEU A 502 23.67 10.18 29.91
C LEU A 502 22.35 10.80 30.40
N VAL A 503 21.83 10.38 31.54
CA VAL A 503 20.63 11.00 32.15
C VAL A 503 20.90 12.46 32.54
N ASP A 504 22.15 12.80 32.80
CA ASP A 504 22.63 14.15 33.09
C ASP A 504 23.39 14.79 31.90
N ASP A 505 23.20 14.28 30.68
CA ASP A 505 23.85 14.83 29.48
C ASP A 505 23.47 16.31 29.25
N SER A 506 24.40 17.07 28.67
CA SER A 506 24.18 18.45 28.25
C SER A 506 22.99 18.61 27.29
N ASP A 507 22.75 17.63 26.43
CA ASP A 507 21.71 17.66 25.40
C ASP A 507 20.38 17.06 25.94
N PRO A 508 19.26 17.80 25.85
CA PRO A 508 17.97 17.34 26.38
C PRO A 508 17.43 16.08 25.70
N VAL A 509 17.69 15.90 24.41
CA VAL A 509 17.20 14.74 23.66
C VAL A 509 18.00 13.50 24.04
N VAL A 510 19.31 13.65 24.30
CA VAL A 510 20.14 12.58 24.87
C VAL A 510 19.64 12.16 26.25
N ARG A 511 19.30 13.13 27.13
CA ARG A 511 18.72 12.82 28.47
C ARG A 511 17.41 12.04 28.38
N LEU A 512 16.50 12.49 27.51
CA LEU A 512 15.21 11.82 27.24
C LEU A 512 15.44 10.37 26.79
N GLN A 513 16.32 10.18 25.82
CA GLN A 513 16.63 8.87 25.27
C GLN A 513 17.31 7.95 26.30
N ALA A 514 18.21 8.47 27.11
CA ALA A 514 18.90 7.71 28.16
C ALA A 514 17.94 7.23 29.25
N ALA A 515 17.08 8.11 29.76
CA ALA A 515 16.07 7.75 30.76
C ALA A 515 15.07 6.70 30.23
N SER A 516 14.60 6.86 28.98
CA SER A 516 13.72 5.89 28.31
C SER A 516 14.43 4.54 28.04
N ALA A 517 15.70 4.58 27.65
CA ALA A 517 16.53 3.40 27.43
C ALA A 517 16.73 2.60 28.74
N LEU A 518 17.08 3.27 29.83
CA LEU A 518 17.22 2.64 31.16
C LEU A 518 15.92 2.00 31.63
N ALA A 519 14.78 2.69 31.48
CA ALA A 519 13.48 2.14 31.82
C ALA A 519 13.12 0.90 30.98
N THR A 520 13.49 0.89 29.70
CA THR A 520 13.34 -0.29 28.83
C THR A 520 14.19 -1.47 29.31
N LEU A 521 15.37 -1.20 29.87
CA LEU A 521 16.26 -2.19 30.47
C LEU A 521 15.87 -2.59 31.91
N GLY A 522 14.78 -2.05 32.44
CA GLY A 522 14.25 -2.40 33.76
C GLY A 522 14.57 -1.43 34.89
N ASP A 523 15.18 -0.28 34.61
CA ASP A 523 15.41 0.80 35.58
C ASP A 523 14.52 2.04 35.30
N PRO A 524 13.28 2.07 35.81
CA PRO A 524 12.37 3.19 35.62
C PRO A 524 12.63 4.39 36.56
N SER A 525 13.70 4.39 37.36
CA SER A 525 13.91 5.40 38.41
C SER A 525 14.11 6.83 37.88
N HIS A 526 14.38 6.97 36.59
CA HIS A 526 14.65 8.24 35.91
C HIS A 526 13.41 8.87 35.25
N GLU A 527 12.19 8.44 35.61
CA GLU A 527 10.94 8.94 35.00
C GLU A 527 10.74 10.45 35.13
N GLU A 528 11.20 11.05 36.24
CA GLU A 528 11.03 12.49 36.47
C GLU A 528 11.89 13.32 35.51
N VAL A 529 13.00 12.76 34.99
CA VAL A 529 13.78 13.41 33.93
C VAL A 529 12.89 13.55 32.70
N VAL A 530 12.22 12.48 32.28
CA VAL A 530 11.31 12.52 31.13
C VAL A 530 10.14 13.47 31.37
N LEU A 531 9.45 13.36 32.51
CA LEU A 531 8.33 14.24 32.83
C LEU A 531 8.72 15.73 32.88
N ARG A 532 9.90 16.05 33.43
CA ARG A 532 10.43 17.42 33.48
C ARG A 532 10.67 17.97 32.08
N GLU A 533 11.39 17.24 31.23
CA GLU A 533 11.71 17.68 29.87
C GLU A 533 10.41 17.84 29.05
N LEU A 534 9.46 16.89 29.15
CA LEU A 534 8.19 16.98 28.44
C LEU A 534 7.33 18.19 28.87
N ARG A 535 7.33 18.55 30.15
CA ARG A 535 6.63 19.74 30.64
C ARG A 535 7.27 21.05 30.17
N ALA A 536 8.53 21.02 29.75
CA ALA A 536 9.25 22.18 29.26
C ALA A 536 9.10 22.37 27.74
N LEU A 537 8.55 21.39 27.03
CA LEU A 537 8.28 21.47 25.59
C LEU A 537 7.08 22.37 25.28
N ASP A 538 7.12 22.98 24.10
CA ASP A 538 5.97 23.67 23.54
C ASP A 538 4.86 22.68 23.15
N GLU A 539 3.61 23.15 23.10
CA GLU A 539 2.43 22.31 22.76
C GLU A 539 2.56 21.62 21.38
N GLY A 540 3.32 22.22 20.45
CA GLY A 540 3.58 21.64 19.12
C GLY A 540 4.56 20.46 19.13
N ASP A 541 5.48 20.44 20.08
CA ASP A 541 6.58 19.47 20.17
C ASP A 541 6.20 18.28 21.04
N LEU A 542 5.33 18.53 22.04
CA LEU A 542 4.90 17.54 23.01
C LEU A 542 4.38 16.22 22.38
N PRO A 543 3.49 16.21 21.36
CA PRO A 543 2.98 14.97 20.77
C PRO A 543 4.10 14.03 20.30
N PHE A 544 5.20 14.57 19.79
CA PHE A 544 6.31 13.80 19.20
C PHE A 544 7.22 13.21 20.28
N ALA A 545 7.29 13.84 21.45
CA ALA A 545 8.10 13.39 22.57
C ALA A 545 7.39 12.41 23.50
N LEU A 546 6.06 12.28 23.41
CA LEU A 546 5.30 11.36 24.27
C LEU A 546 5.76 9.89 24.14
N HIS A 547 6.40 9.50 23.03
CA HIS A 547 6.95 8.15 22.87
C HIS A 547 8.02 7.79 23.92
N PHE A 548 8.73 8.77 24.49
CA PHE A 548 9.69 8.53 25.58
C PHE A 548 9.01 8.01 26.87
N LEU A 549 7.70 8.16 27.00
CA LEU A 549 6.93 7.62 28.14
C LEU A 549 6.53 6.15 27.97
N VAL A 550 6.72 5.55 26.80
CA VAL A 550 6.30 4.16 26.51
C VAL A 550 6.81 3.13 27.54
N PRO A 551 8.06 3.21 28.05
CA PRO A 551 8.55 2.26 29.05
C PRO A 551 7.99 2.47 30.47
N PHE A 552 7.40 3.64 30.75
CA PHE A 552 7.02 4.05 32.10
C PHE A 552 5.56 3.72 32.41
N ARG A 553 5.35 3.04 33.54
CA ARG A 553 4.03 2.63 34.05
C ARG A 553 3.91 3.04 35.51
N SER A 554 3.59 4.31 35.75
CA SER A 554 3.53 4.89 37.10
C SER A 554 2.31 5.80 37.29
N PRO A 555 1.86 6.01 38.54
CA PRO A 555 0.80 6.98 38.83
C PRO A 555 1.11 8.39 38.35
N ALA A 556 2.39 8.80 38.34
CA ALA A 556 2.81 10.11 37.88
C ALA A 556 2.61 10.27 36.37
N VAL A 557 3.03 9.28 35.58
CA VAL A 557 2.83 9.26 34.12
C VAL A 557 1.34 9.19 33.78
N LYS A 558 0.58 8.34 34.48
CA LYS A 558 -0.87 8.25 34.32
C LYS A 558 -1.57 9.59 34.58
N ALA A 559 -1.23 10.28 35.67
CA ALA A 559 -1.78 11.59 36.01
C ALA A 559 -1.42 12.64 34.96
N PHE A 560 -0.18 12.64 34.47
CA PHE A 560 0.27 13.54 33.41
C PHE A 560 -0.56 13.34 32.12
N LEU A 561 -0.71 12.10 31.65
CA LEU A 561 -1.47 11.78 30.43
C LEU A 561 -2.96 12.13 30.56
N LEU A 562 -3.58 11.90 31.72
CA LEU A 562 -4.96 12.30 31.98
C LEU A 562 -5.12 13.82 31.96
N GLY A 563 -4.15 14.57 32.51
CA GLY A 563 -4.13 16.03 32.46
C GLY A 563 -4.01 16.58 31.02
N LEU A 564 -3.19 15.94 30.17
CA LEU A 564 -3.12 16.29 28.75
C LEU A 564 -4.44 16.02 28.03
N SER A 565 -5.11 14.90 28.34
CA SER A 565 -6.41 14.57 27.77
C SER A 565 -7.52 15.56 28.17
N GLU A 566 -7.48 16.08 29.39
CA GLU A 566 -8.46 17.06 29.90
C GLU A 566 -8.25 18.47 29.33
N SER A 567 -6.98 18.89 29.20
CA SER A 567 -6.62 20.20 28.66
C SER A 567 -6.77 20.31 27.15
N GLY A 568 -6.74 19.18 26.43
CA GLY A 568 -6.75 19.16 24.97
C GLY A 568 -5.42 19.62 24.35
N ALA A 569 -4.34 19.62 25.12
CA ALA A 569 -3.00 20.05 24.69
C ALA A 569 -2.36 19.14 23.62
N THR A 570 -2.93 17.96 23.38
CA THR A 570 -2.48 16.99 22.37
C THR A 570 -3.68 16.18 21.85
N THR A 571 -3.56 15.61 20.66
CA THR A 571 -4.63 14.81 20.05
C THR A 571 -4.89 13.52 20.85
N PRO A 572 -6.16 13.07 20.93
CA PRO A 572 -6.48 11.79 21.57
C PRO A 572 -5.73 10.59 20.98
N SER A 573 -5.40 10.64 19.68
CA SER A 573 -4.68 9.57 18.98
C SER A 573 -3.33 9.21 19.61
N GLU A 574 -2.59 10.20 20.16
CA GLU A 574 -1.27 9.98 20.79
C GLU A 574 -1.39 9.58 22.26
N ILE A 575 -2.40 10.10 22.96
CA ILE A 575 -2.56 9.90 24.41
C ILE A 575 -3.18 8.54 24.73
N LEU A 576 -4.21 8.12 23.97
CA LEU A 576 -4.97 6.90 24.25
C LEU A 576 -4.12 5.61 24.25
N PRO A 577 -3.15 5.41 23.33
CA PRO A 577 -2.20 4.31 23.40
C PRO A 577 -1.43 4.27 24.73
N LEU A 578 -0.92 5.42 25.18
CA LEU A 578 -0.11 5.51 26.39
C LEU A 578 -0.94 5.31 27.65
N LEU A 579 -2.17 5.83 27.69
CA LEU A 579 -3.14 5.55 28.76
C LEU A 579 -3.47 4.07 28.84
N GLY A 580 -3.65 3.39 27.70
CA GLY A 580 -3.91 1.96 27.65
C GLY A 580 -2.79 1.09 28.25
N ARG A 581 -1.55 1.60 28.29
CA ARG A 581 -0.40 0.93 28.92
C ARG A 581 -0.38 1.09 30.45
N GLN A 582 -1.07 2.10 30.98
CA GLN A 582 -1.10 2.35 32.43
C GLN A 582 -2.00 1.32 33.14
N GLU A 583 -2.01 1.37 34.48
CA GLU A 583 -2.89 0.52 35.27
C GLU A 583 -4.37 0.79 34.90
N PRO A 584 -5.14 -0.25 34.49
CA PRO A 584 -6.52 -0.09 34.08
C PRO A 584 -7.39 0.49 35.19
N ASP A 585 -8.26 1.42 34.84
CA ASP A 585 -9.36 1.89 35.68
C ASP A 585 -10.60 2.20 34.84
N GLU A 586 -11.70 2.48 35.54
CA GLU A 586 -12.98 2.84 34.92
C GLU A 586 -12.85 4.03 33.97
N ARG A 587 -12.07 5.05 34.39
CA ARG A 587 -11.88 6.29 33.63
C ARG A 587 -11.18 6.05 32.29
N ILE A 588 -10.10 5.25 32.26
CA ILE A 588 -9.40 4.88 31.02
C ILE A 588 -10.33 4.02 30.15
N GLY A 589 -11.07 3.09 30.75
CA GLY A 589 -12.03 2.24 30.03
C GLY A 589 -13.13 3.04 29.33
N GLU A 590 -13.67 4.07 29.99
CA GLU A 590 -14.66 4.99 29.42
C GLU A 590 -14.08 5.83 28.27
N LEU A 591 -12.87 6.37 28.44
CA LEU A 591 -12.19 7.15 27.40
C LEU A 591 -11.97 6.31 26.13
N LEU A 592 -11.43 5.10 26.27
CA LEU A 592 -11.21 4.20 25.14
C LEU A 592 -12.51 3.77 24.48
N SER A 593 -13.54 3.45 25.27
CA SER A 593 -14.86 3.04 24.74
C SER A 593 -15.55 4.15 23.97
N THR A 594 -15.44 5.40 24.45
CA THR A 594 -15.98 6.58 23.77
C THR A 594 -15.20 6.89 22.50
N ALA A 595 -13.87 6.82 22.56
CA ALA A 595 -13.00 7.09 21.43
C ALA A 595 -13.16 6.09 20.27
N LEU A 596 -13.55 4.84 20.54
CA LEU A 596 -13.93 3.88 19.50
C LEU A 596 -15.13 4.32 18.65
N LEU A 597 -15.95 5.24 19.13
CA LEU A 597 -17.11 5.78 18.41
C LEU A 597 -16.80 7.15 17.76
N ALA A 598 -15.54 7.60 17.80
CA ALA A 598 -15.14 8.87 17.23
C ALA A 598 -15.32 8.91 15.71
N THR A 599 -15.64 10.08 15.17
CA THR A 599 -15.84 10.26 13.72
C THR A 599 -14.53 10.28 12.94
N ASP A 600 -13.42 10.66 13.60
CA ASP A 600 -12.09 10.69 13.01
C ASP A 600 -11.38 9.35 13.20
N ASP A 601 -10.61 8.97 12.18
CA ASP A 601 -10.03 7.64 12.06
C ASP A 601 -8.85 7.49 13.03
N ASP A 602 -8.06 8.55 13.26
CA ASP A 602 -6.88 8.56 14.11
C ASP A 602 -7.21 8.35 15.60
N THR A 603 -8.27 8.98 16.12
CA THR A 603 -8.73 8.75 17.50
C THR A 603 -9.23 7.32 17.71
N ARG A 604 -10.01 6.77 16.76
CA ARG A 604 -10.44 5.36 16.83
C ARG A 604 -9.23 4.43 16.83
N ALA A 605 -8.25 4.72 15.98
CA ALA A 605 -7.05 3.91 15.83
C ALA A 605 -6.19 3.97 17.12
N GLY A 606 -6.03 5.15 17.73
CA GLY A 606 -5.42 5.30 19.06
C GLY A 606 -6.16 4.52 20.17
N ALA A 607 -7.49 4.55 20.16
CA ALA A 607 -8.32 3.79 21.10
C ALA A 607 -8.17 2.27 20.94
N VAL A 608 -8.06 1.79 19.70
CA VAL A 608 -7.78 0.38 19.37
C VAL A 608 -6.45 -0.06 19.98
N THR A 609 -5.40 0.73 19.80
CA THR A 609 -4.08 0.44 20.41
C THR A 609 -4.16 0.47 21.93
N GLY A 610 -4.84 1.46 22.52
CA GLY A 610 -5.03 1.54 23.96
C GLY A 610 -5.74 0.32 24.53
N LEU A 611 -6.81 -0.15 23.89
CA LEU A 611 -7.51 -1.38 24.27
C LEU A 611 -6.63 -2.62 24.16
N ALA A 612 -5.79 -2.71 23.12
CA ALA A 612 -4.85 -3.80 22.98
C ALA A 612 -3.85 -3.84 24.15
N TYR A 613 -3.38 -2.68 24.62
CA TYR A 613 -2.46 -2.60 25.76
C TYR A 613 -3.12 -2.85 27.11
N GLN A 614 -4.42 -2.56 27.27
CA GLN A 614 -5.15 -2.95 28.49
C GLN A 614 -5.22 -4.47 28.66
N GLY A 615 -5.10 -5.23 27.57
CA GLY A 615 -4.99 -6.67 27.62
C GLY A 615 -6.31 -7.41 27.77
N GLY A 616 -6.22 -8.73 27.90
CA GLY A 616 -7.33 -9.61 28.25
C GLY A 616 -8.17 -10.15 27.07
N ALA A 617 -8.92 -11.21 27.35
CA ALA A 617 -9.76 -11.92 26.38
C ALA A 617 -10.85 -11.01 25.75
N GLN A 618 -11.37 -10.07 26.52
CA GLN A 618 -12.39 -9.13 26.04
C GLN A 618 -11.82 -8.16 25.00
N ALA A 619 -10.58 -7.68 25.20
CA ALA A 619 -9.89 -6.86 24.21
C ALA A 619 -9.67 -7.65 22.91
N ALA A 620 -9.15 -8.88 22.98
CA ALA A 620 -8.96 -9.73 21.79
C ALA A 620 -10.27 -9.96 21.02
N THR A 621 -11.37 -10.20 21.73
CA THR A 621 -12.70 -10.37 21.13
C THR A 621 -13.16 -9.08 20.46
N ARG A 622 -13.00 -7.93 21.13
CA ARG A 622 -13.41 -6.63 20.60
C ARG A 622 -12.57 -6.21 19.39
N LEU A 623 -11.27 -6.49 19.37
CA LEU A 623 -10.41 -6.21 18.21
C LEU A 623 -10.79 -7.04 16.99
N ARG A 624 -11.17 -8.32 17.16
CA ARG A 624 -11.72 -9.15 16.07
C ARG A 624 -13.03 -8.58 15.53
N LEU A 625 -13.93 -8.14 16.41
CA LEU A 625 -15.16 -7.47 15.99
C LEU A 625 -14.88 -6.17 15.23
N ILE A 626 -13.93 -5.34 15.68
CA ILE A 626 -13.52 -4.11 14.98
C ILE A 626 -12.97 -4.43 13.60
N TYR A 627 -12.17 -5.49 13.48
CA TYR A 627 -11.69 -5.95 12.19
C TYR A 627 -12.85 -6.31 11.26
N ASP A 628 -13.82 -7.08 11.75
CA ASP A 628 -14.98 -7.52 10.97
C ASP A 628 -16.02 -6.40 10.72
N MET A 629 -15.94 -5.26 11.43
CA MET A 629 -16.79 -4.07 11.19
C MET A 629 -16.33 -3.20 10.01
N GLU A 630 -15.23 -3.55 9.34
CA GLU A 630 -14.75 -2.88 8.12
C GLU A 630 -14.52 -1.37 8.30
N ASP A 631 -13.70 -1.02 9.31
CA ASP A 631 -13.27 0.35 9.60
C ASP A 631 -12.21 0.87 8.60
N SER A 632 -11.60 2.03 8.86
CA SER A 632 -10.50 2.58 8.05
C SER A 632 -9.28 1.65 8.10
N GLU A 633 -8.46 1.70 7.05
CA GLU A 633 -7.25 0.87 6.95
C GLU A 633 -6.34 1.01 8.18
N GLU A 634 -6.19 2.23 8.68
CA GLU A 634 -5.36 2.54 9.83
C GLU A 634 -5.89 1.90 11.13
N VAL A 635 -7.21 1.93 11.35
CA VAL A 635 -7.86 1.28 12.49
C VAL A 635 -7.69 -0.24 12.40
N LEU A 636 -7.90 -0.80 11.20
CA LEU A 636 -7.74 -2.24 10.96
C LEU A 636 -6.30 -2.71 11.14
N ARG A 637 -5.33 -1.92 10.67
CA ARG A 637 -3.89 -2.16 10.88
C ARG A 637 -3.57 -2.21 12.38
N ARG A 638 -4.00 -1.20 13.16
CA ARG A 638 -3.81 -1.19 14.62
C ARG A 638 -4.53 -2.35 15.31
N ALA A 639 -5.68 -2.80 14.81
CA ALA A 639 -6.37 -3.97 15.34
C ALA A 639 -5.59 -5.28 15.08
N ILE A 640 -5.00 -5.46 13.89
CA ILE A 640 -4.12 -6.59 13.57
C ILE A 640 -2.90 -6.59 14.51
N HIS A 641 -2.22 -5.46 14.64
CA HIS A 641 -1.06 -5.33 15.53
C HIS A 641 -1.44 -5.58 16.99
N GLY A 642 -2.59 -5.08 17.43
CA GLY A 642 -3.12 -5.29 18.77
C GLY A 642 -3.43 -6.76 19.05
N LEU A 643 -4.04 -7.48 18.10
CA LEU A 643 -4.24 -8.92 18.19
C LEU A 643 -2.91 -9.67 18.28
N GLY A 644 -1.93 -9.30 17.46
CA GLY A 644 -0.57 -9.85 17.54
C GLY A 644 0.10 -9.61 18.88
N HIS A 645 -0.05 -8.42 19.45
CA HIS A 645 0.45 -8.07 20.78
C HIS A 645 -0.16 -8.96 21.86
N LEU A 646 -1.49 -9.10 21.87
CA LEU A 646 -2.22 -9.96 22.80
C LEU A 646 -1.83 -11.43 22.66
N ALA A 647 -1.72 -11.93 21.43
CA ALA A 647 -1.33 -13.29 21.13
C ALA A 647 0.10 -13.62 21.59
N ARG A 648 1.05 -12.69 21.44
CA ARG A 648 2.42 -12.82 22.01
C ARG A 648 2.43 -12.85 23.54
N ALA A 649 1.46 -12.19 24.18
CA ALA A 649 1.25 -12.24 25.62
C ALA A 649 0.48 -13.51 26.07
N GLY A 650 0.20 -14.46 25.16
CA GLY A 650 -0.49 -15.72 25.45
C GLY A 650 -2.03 -15.64 25.44
N VAL A 651 -2.60 -14.52 25.01
CA VAL A 651 -4.06 -14.32 24.97
C VAL A 651 -4.61 -14.78 23.62
N HIS A 652 -5.39 -15.86 23.60
CA HIS A 652 -6.03 -16.40 22.38
C HIS A 652 -5.07 -16.57 21.19
N THR A 653 -3.84 -17.04 21.43
CA THR A 653 -2.79 -17.13 20.41
C THR A 653 -3.21 -17.99 19.21
N GLU A 654 -3.67 -19.22 19.44
CA GLU A 654 -4.08 -20.13 18.36
C GLU A 654 -5.27 -19.58 17.55
N GLU A 655 -6.27 -19.03 18.24
CA GLU A 655 -7.41 -18.41 17.58
C GLU A 655 -7.00 -17.19 16.75
N THR A 656 -6.04 -16.39 17.24
CA THR A 656 -5.52 -15.21 16.53
C THR A 656 -4.76 -15.63 15.28
N VAL A 657 -3.89 -16.64 15.39
CA VAL A 657 -3.15 -17.20 14.24
C VAL A 657 -4.14 -17.74 13.20
N SER A 658 -5.14 -18.54 13.62
CA SER A 658 -6.18 -19.06 12.74
C SER A 658 -6.97 -17.95 12.05
N PHE A 659 -7.43 -16.95 12.82
CA PHE A 659 -8.18 -15.79 12.33
C PHE A 659 -7.40 -15.01 11.27
N LEU A 660 -6.12 -14.71 11.54
CA LEU A 660 -5.24 -13.96 10.65
C LEU A 660 -4.86 -14.78 9.41
N ARG A 661 -4.58 -16.08 9.54
CA ARG A 661 -4.25 -16.96 8.42
C ARG A 661 -5.41 -17.08 7.43
N GLU A 662 -6.64 -17.23 7.91
CA GLU A 662 -7.83 -17.26 7.05
C GLU A 662 -7.98 -15.95 6.25
N ARG A 663 -7.58 -14.83 6.86
CA ARG A 663 -7.67 -13.49 6.27
C ARG A 663 -6.48 -13.15 5.38
N LEU A 664 -5.32 -13.77 5.54
CA LEU A 664 -4.13 -13.47 4.72
C LEU A 664 -4.39 -13.59 3.21
N GLY A 665 -5.14 -14.62 2.78
CA GLY A 665 -5.50 -14.83 1.37
C GLY A 665 -6.69 -13.99 0.88
N LYS A 666 -7.52 -13.49 1.81
CA LYS A 666 -8.74 -12.70 1.52
C LYS A 666 -8.59 -11.21 1.81
N ALA A 667 -7.48 -10.79 2.42
CA ALA A 667 -7.29 -9.44 2.91
C ALA A 667 -7.10 -8.44 1.76
N ASN A 668 -7.47 -7.20 2.05
CA ASN A 668 -7.03 -6.05 1.28
C ASN A 668 -5.51 -6.15 1.06
N PRO A 669 -5.01 -5.99 -0.19
CA PRO A 669 -3.58 -5.98 -0.48
C PRO A 669 -2.76 -5.09 0.49
N ARG A 670 -3.34 -3.98 0.94
CA ARG A 670 -2.71 -3.04 1.88
C ARG A 670 -2.58 -3.57 3.31
N LEU A 671 -3.49 -4.44 3.74
CA LEU A 671 -3.43 -5.09 5.07
C LEU A 671 -2.67 -6.42 5.02
N ARG A 672 -2.45 -6.99 3.83
CA ARG A 672 -1.78 -8.28 3.64
C ARG A 672 -0.41 -8.33 4.29
N PHE A 673 0.38 -7.26 4.15
CA PHE A 673 1.68 -7.17 4.78
C PHE A 673 1.58 -7.11 6.32
N SER A 674 0.69 -6.30 6.89
CA SER A 674 0.49 -6.24 8.35
C SER A 674 0.07 -7.59 8.95
N ILE A 675 -0.79 -8.33 8.24
CA ILE A 675 -1.19 -9.70 8.61
C ILE A 675 0.00 -10.65 8.51
N ALA A 676 0.71 -10.65 7.38
CA ALA A 676 1.88 -11.50 7.14
C ALA A 676 2.98 -11.28 8.18
N LEU A 677 3.30 -10.02 8.47
CA LEU A 677 4.27 -9.64 9.50
C LEU A 677 3.83 -10.12 10.87
N THR A 678 2.55 -9.95 11.22
CA THR A 678 2.03 -10.39 12.52
C THR A 678 2.06 -11.90 12.66
N LEU A 679 1.71 -12.65 11.60
CA LEU A 679 1.82 -14.11 11.56
C LEU A 679 3.27 -14.56 11.74
N LEU A 680 4.22 -13.95 11.02
CA LEU A 680 5.64 -14.28 11.14
C LEU A 680 6.16 -14.02 12.56
N GLN A 681 5.76 -12.90 13.17
CA GLN A 681 6.08 -12.59 14.57
C GLN A 681 5.45 -13.55 15.59
N LEU A 682 4.41 -14.31 15.19
CA LEU A 682 3.78 -15.36 15.99
C LEU A 682 4.32 -16.77 15.65
N GLY A 683 5.35 -16.86 14.79
CA GLY A 683 5.98 -18.12 14.38
C GLY A 683 5.27 -18.84 13.22
N ASP A 684 4.39 -18.15 12.49
CA ASP A 684 3.69 -18.70 11.33
C ASP A 684 4.27 -18.13 10.01
N PRO A 685 4.90 -18.96 9.15
CA PRO A 685 5.57 -18.51 7.93
C PRO A 685 4.62 -18.32 6.72
N SER A 686 3.30 -18.45 6.87
CA SER A 686 2.32 -18.45 5.75
C SER A 686 2.35 -17.19 4.86
N GLY A 687 3.00 -16.10 5.31
CA GLY A 687 3.18 -14.86 4.55
C GLY A 687 4.63 -14.38 4.44
N ILE A 688 5.62 -15.23 4.70
CA ILE A 688 7.03 -14.81 4.80
C ILE A 688 7.54 -14.10 3.54
N ASP A 689 7.12 -14.52 2.34
CA ASP A 689 7.56 -13.90 1.09
C ASP A 689 7.04 -12.46 0.95
N VAL A 690 5.83 -12.19 1.44
CA VAL A 690 5.27 -10.82 1.51
C VAL A 690 6.11 -9.94 2.44
N VAL A 691 6.62 -10.52 3.53
CA VAL A 691 7.49 -9.79 4.47
C VAL A 691 8.87 -9.53 3.85
N ARG A 692 9.46 -10.51 3.16
CA ARG A 692 10.75 -10.38 2.46
C ARG A 692 10.71 -9.36 1.33
N GLU A 693 9.72 -9.47 0.45
CA GLU A 693 9.52 -8.52 -0.65
C GLU A 693 9.41 -7.09 -0.12
N ARG A 694 8.64 -6.89 0.95
CA ARG A 694 8.48 -5.57 1.55
C ARG A 694 9.72 -5.07 2.27
N ALA A 695 10.46 -5.95 2.95
CA ALA A 695 11.72 -5.57 3.61
C ALA A 695 12.79 -5.13 2.61
N ALA A 696 12.76 -5.65 1.38
CA ALA A 696 13.67 -5.27 0.29
C ALA A 696 13.33 -3.92 -0.36
N LEU A 697 12.08 -3.47 -0.27
CA LEU A 697 11.62 -2.18 -0.79
C LEU A 697 11.86 -1.07 0.26
N PHE A 698 13.12 -0.66 0.43
CA PHE A 698 13.56 0.32 1.43
C PHE A 698 12.92 1.73 1.31
N GLU A 699 12.25 2.01 0.20
CA GLU A 699 12.03 3.38 -0.26
C GLU A 699 10.64 3.60 -0.91
N GLU A 700 10.03 2.54 -1.45
CA GLU A 700 8.77 2.63 -2.18
C GLU A 700 7.61 2.08 -1.35
N SER A 701 7.05 2.91 -0.47
CA SER A 701 5.67 2.67 -0.10
C SER A 701 4.85 3.89 0.25
N LEU A 702 3.67 3.94 -0.37
CA LEU A 702 2.55 4.81 -0.04
C LEU A 702 1.99 4.58 1.36
N ASP A 703 2.38 3.47 2.00
CA ASP A 703 1.96 3.19 3.37
C ASP A 703 2.88 3.96 4.31
N ARG A 704 2.28 4.89 5.05
CA ARG A 704 2.95 5.64 6.12
C ARG A 704 3.83 4.69 6.97
N TYR A 705 5.06 5.15 7.18
CA TYR A 705 6.21 4.65 7.96
C TYR A 705 5.99 3.57 9.06
N ASP A 706 7.08 2.87 9.38
CA ASP A 706 7.40 2.16 10.66
C ASP A 706 7.42 0.61 10.68
N LEU A 707 7.14 -0.10 9.59
CA LEU A 707 7.09 -1.57 9.62
C LEU A 707 8.27 -2.32 8.97
N VAL A 708 9.21 -1.62 8.34
CA VAL A 708 10.41 -2.25 7.75
C VAL A 708 11.34 -2.82 8.83
N ALA A 709 11.66 -2.05 9.87
CA ALA A 709 12.49 -2.54 10.97
C ALA A 709 11.84 -3.73 11.71
N PRO A 710 10.52 -3.69 12.06
CA PRO A 710 9.82 -4.87 12.56
C PRO A 710 9.86 -6.08 11.62
N ALA A 711 9.79 -5.88 10.30
CA ALA A 711 9.91 -6.94 9.31
C ALA A 711 11.30 -7.56 9.29
N LEU A 712 12.35 -6.74 9.21
CA LEU A 712 13.74 -7.20 9.28
C LEU A 712 14.01 -7.99 10.56
N LYS A 713 13.54 -7.49 11.71
CA LYS A 713 13.67 -8.19 13.00
C LYS A 713 12.92 -9.53 13.01
N ALA A 714 11.71 -9.58 12.45
CA ALA A 714 10.93 -10.82 12.36
C ALA A 714 11.58 -11.84 11.42
N LEU A 715 12.17 -11.39 10.31
CA LEU A 715 12.90 -12.23 9.38
C LEU A 715 14.19 -12.78 10.00
N ALA A 716 15.00 -11.93 10.63
CA ALA A 716 16.21 -12.35 11.32
C ALA A 716 15.92 -13.37 12.43
N ALA A 717 14.86 -13.15 13.21
CA ALA A 717 14.43 -14.10 14.23
C ALA A 717 13.99 -15.44 13.61
N TYR A 718 13.22 -15.40 12.51
CA TYR A 718 12.80 -16.59 11.79
C TYR A 718 14.01 -17.37 11.23
N GLU A 719 14.93 -16.70 10.54
CA GLU A 719 16.14 -17.30 9.94
C GLU A 719 17.02 -17.96 11.01
N ALA A 720 17.24 -17.27 12.15
CA ALA A 720 17.96 -17.82 13.30
C ALA A 720 17.33 -19.10 13.87
N THR A 721 15.99 -19.20 13.85
CA THR A 721 15.27 -20.40 14.32
C THR A 721 15.13 -21.50 13.27
N SER A 722 15.23 -21.15 11.99
CA SER A 722 14.97 -22.07 10.86
C SER A 722 16.24 -22.78 10.38
N GLY A 723 17.43 -22.32 10.77
CA GLY A 723 18.71 -22.89 10.36
C GLY A 723 18.95 -22.80 8.85
N ALA A 724 18.30 -21.84 8.18
CA ALA A 724 18.34 -21.60 6.73
C ALA A 724 19.27 -20.45 6.40
#